data_AF-A0A1Q7T5J8-F1
#
_entry.id   AF-A0A1Q7T5J8-F1
#
_cell.length_a   1.000
_cell.length_b   1.000
_cell.length_c   1.000
_cell.angle_alpha   90.00
_cell.angle_beta   90.00
_cell.angle_gamma   90.00
#
_symmetry.space_group_name_H-M   'P 1'
#
loop_
_entity.id
_entity.type
_entity.pdbx_description
1 polymer ?
#
loop_
_entity_poly.entity_id
_entity_poly.type
_entity_poly.pdbx_seq_one_letter_code
_entity_poly.pdbx_strand_id
1 'polypeptide(L)'
;MATSEKSTVPTRKRAVIYCRVSTDKQEQDGESLDYQEDKCRRYAELHDLDVVAVLREAKSGFIHYSLREKLTLARQLVRDGMADMIIVFDLRRFSRNFVHSAMIFEEIESAGAEIVSVSENIDNSLTGKLIRSIMAWSAESERHKIVEYANRRWQTRVEVGLPVGTGQSPYGWDWKDKEKTGYVINQEHAAVRMSIFHMFVELDMSLRAITHKLTEDRILTPTYAKKFQGTPPQDSEVKVEHCLWRYTTIRELLKDLENIGILVVCKVKQKIGQDGKRKTEVHPNRREIPGGIPAIINPALYERAQEKLKTNKADKSHLPLNKEDFLLRGHIYCATCTHAMKPRTQKRGRLTQKGTDKSYPFYACANTHNKYKACPSLTTIRTSPLDDIVWQECCVLFKRIEVLQTALETEMQAAISALLEDTTGQEQIQKIEATIELAKNEREKHLPGSYMHNLISQDITNQEEQLARYKEEIGSSNIEKVTGSYQRRIMDFLEFLNVMRGRYENATFQEKRNALEVLGVRVMVHDPVETYGLSSDALDIAEGREWFSAKEAGRFLGVHAKTIHFYQKNGTITNYQEEPFLLVHRDELLKLRERGFMQRNTEKIVRNRVEISYAPHINVRGNNLTAVPVSLHTRRYI
;
A
#
# COMPACT_ATOMS: atom_id res chain seq x y z
N MET A 1 -52.26 22.21 -19.31
CA MET A 1 -51.37 23.29 -19.80
C MET A 1 -50.02 22.67 -20.07
N ALA A 2 -49.51 22.90 -21.28
CA ALA A 2 -48.49 22.10 -21.95
C ALA A 2 -47.09 22.20 -21.31
N THR A 3 -46.43 21.05 -21.17
CA THR A 3 -44.98 20.96 -20.96
C THR A 3 -44.29 20.97 -22.32
N SER A 4 -43.55 22.05 -22.58
CA SER A 4 -42.73 22.32 -23.75
C SER A 4 -41.67 21.22 -23.99
N GLU A 5 -41.81 20.47 -25.08
CA GLU A 5 -40.74 19.67 -25.66
C GLU A 5 -39.62 20.58 -26.19
N LYS A 6 -38.40 20.40 -25.69
CA LYS A 6 -37.21 21.06 -26.24
C LYS A 6 -36.80 20.35 -27.52
N SER A 7 -36.91 21.04 -28.64
CA SER A 7 -36.30 20.71 -29.93
C SER A 7 -34.78 20.53 -29.79
N THR A 8 -34.27 19.34 -30.10
CA THR A 8 -32.83 19.06 -30.22
C THR A 8 -32.44 19.07 -31.70
N VAL A 9 -31.95 20.20 -32.19
CA VAL A 9 -31.25 20.26 -33.49
C VAL A 9 -29.79 19.82 -33.26
N PRO A 10 -29.23 18.88 -34.05
CA PRO A 10 -27.82 18.49 -33.91
C PRO A 10 -26.91 19.66 -34.28
N THR A 11 -26.06 20.09 -33.34
CA THR A 11 -25.04 21.12 -33.58
C THR A 11 -23.88 20.52 -34.38
N ARG A 12 -23.49 21.16 -35.49
CA ARG A 12 -22.32 20.77 -36.29
C ARG A 12 -21.05 20.71 -35.43
N LYS A 13 -20.23 19.67 -35.60
CA LYS A 13 -18.94 19.53 -34.90
C LYS A 13 -17.98 20.64 -35.35
N ARG A 14 -17.27 21.27 -34.41
CA ARG A 14 -16.35 22.38 -34.65
C ARG A 14 -14.92 21.88 -34.90
N ALA A 15 -14.28 22.32 -35.98
CA ALA A 15 -12.96 21.85 -36.39
C ALA A 15 -11.93 22.98 -36.50
N VAL A 16 -10.69 22.70 -36.09
CA VAL A 16 -9.52 23.56 -36.32
C VAL A 16 -8.65 22.92 -37.38
N ILE A 17 -8.36 23.64 -38.47
CA ILE A 17 -7.43 23.17 -39.50
C ILE A 17 -6.01 23.61 -39.12
N TYR A 18 -5.06 22.67 -39.17
CA TYR A 18 -3.65 22.95 -38.93
C TYR A 18 -2.77 22.55 -40.13
N CYS A 19 -2.04 23.52 -40.68
CA CYS A 19 -1.19 23.34 -41.87
C CYS A 19 0.26 23.71 -41.54
N ARG A 20 1.23 22.92 -42.03
CA ARG A 20 2.66 23.13 -41.69
C ARG A 20 3.61 22.93 -42.87
N VAL A 21 4.62 23.79 -42.98
CA VAL A 21 5.80 23.62 -43.84
C VAL A 21 7.10 23.80 -43.05
N SER A 22 8.21 23.21 -43.53
CA SER A 22 9.55 23.46 -42.96
C SER A 22 10.19 24.68 -43.64
N THR A 23 10.85 25.54 -42.86
CA THR A 23 11.54 26.76 -43.34
C THR A 23 12.65 26.49 -44.36
N ASP A 24 13.29 25.33 -44.29
CA ASP A 24 14.54 25.07 -45.04
C ASP A 24 14.31 24.47 -46.43
N LYS A 25 13.04 24.21 -46.79
CA LYS A 25 12.62 23.70 -48.10
C LYS A 25 11.30 24.33 -48.48
N GLN A 26 11.33 25.58 -48.91
CA GLN A 26 10.25 26.07 -49.77
C GLN A 26 10.38 25.32 -51.11
N GLU A 27 9.30 24.66 -51.53
CA GLU A 27 9.08 24.15 -52.89
C GLU A 27 9.90 22.93 -53.38
N GLN A 28 9.99 21.84 -52.59
CA GLN A 28 10.42 20.54 -53.16
C GLN A 28 9.47 19.36 -52.95
N ASP A 29 8.52 19.45 -52.02
CA ASP A 29 7.53 18.40 -51.75
C ASP A 29 6.11 18.88 -52.08
N GLY A 30 5.84 19.29 -53.34
CA GLY A 30 4.51 19.38 -54.02
C GLY A 30 3.24 19.93 -53.34
N GLU A 31 3.25 20.31 -52.06
CA GLU A 31 2.07 20.49 -51.20
C GLU A 31 2.23 21.78 -50.38
N SER A 32 1.96 22.91 -51.01
CA SER A 32 1.95 24.23 -50.36
C SER A 32 0.97 24.27 -49.18
N LEU A 33 1.14 25.26 -48.29
CA LEU A 33 0.16 25.51 -47.22
C LEU A 33 -1.26 25.70 -47.79
N ASP A 34 -1.37 26.31 -48.98
CA ASP A 34 -2.65 26.51 -49.66
C ASP A 34 -3.25 25.19 -50.16
N TYR A 35 -2.43 24.28 -50.69
CA TYR A 35 -2.88 22.94 -51.07
C TYR A 35 -3.38 22.15 -49.86
N GLN A 36 -2.66 22.21 -48.74
CA GLN A 36 -3.05 21.54 -47.50
C GLN A 36 -4.38 22.10 -46.97
N GLU A 37 -4.52 23.43 -46.92
CA GLU A 37 -5.75 24.07 -46.44
C GLU A 37 -6.95 23.75 -47.34
N ASP A 38 -6.80 23.85 -48.66
CA ASP A 38 -7.86 23.55 -49.62
C ASP A 38 -8.39 22.11 -49.45
N LYS A 39 -7.50 21.14 -49.23
CA LYS A 39 -7.87 19.75 -48.96
C LYS A 39 -8.57 19.57 -47.61
N CYS A 40 -8.08 20.21 -46.55
CA CYS A 40 -8.73 20.18 -45.24
C CYS A 40 -10.10 20.87 -45.24
N ARG A 41 -10.28 21.96 -46.00
CA ARG A 41 -11.57 22.63 -46.14
C ARG A 41 -12.57 21.79 -46.90
N ARG A 42 -12.18 21.17 -48.01
CA ARG A 42 -13.06 20.22 -48.72
C ARG A 42 -13.47 19.04 -47.84
N TYR A 43 -12.55 18.53 -47.01
CA TYR A 43 -12.89 17.49 -46.04
C TYR A 43 -13.93 18.00 -45.03
N ALA A 44 -13.73 19.20 -44.46
CA ALA A 44 -14.69 19.79 -43.53
C ALA A 44 -16.08 20.01 -44.15
N GLU A 45 -16.14 20.48 -45.40
CA GLU A 45 -17.38 20.65 -46.16
C GLU A 45 -18.10 19.32 -46.40
N LEU A 46 -17.37 18.27 -46.81
CA LEU A 46 -17.93 16.95 -47.07
C LEU A 46 -18.51 16.28 -45.81
N HIS A 47 -17.93 16.59 -44.63
CA HIS A 47 -18.30 16.02 -43.34
C HIS A 47 -19.16 16.95 -42.47
N ASP A 48 -19.71 18.02 -43.04
CA ASP A 48 -20.59 19.00 -42.36
C ASP A 48 -19.98 19.62 -41.08
N LEU A 49 -18.67 19.88 -41.11
CA LEU A 49 -17.89 20.43 -39.99
C LEU A 49 -17.84 21.96 -40.03
N ASP A 50 -17.93 22.62 -38.88
CA ASP A 50 -17.78 24.07 -38.75
C ASP A 50 -16.31 24.44 -38.47
N VAL A 51 -15.62 25.06 -39.43
CA VAL A 51 -14.20 25.39 -39.30
C VAL A 51 -14.03 26.67 -38.47
N VAL A 52 -13.69 26.52 -37.20
CA VAL A 52 -13.56 27.65 -36.25
C VAL A 52 -12.23 28.40 -36.37
N ALA A 53 -11.18 27.75 -36.86
CA ALA A 53 -9.88 28.40 -37.09
C ALA A 53 -9.04 27.64 -38.13
N VAL A 54 -8.21 28.37 -38.87
CA VAL A 54 -7.14 27.80 -39.70
C VAL A 54 -5.79 28.34 -39.28
N LEU A 55 -4.90 27.44 -38.88
CA LEU A 55 -3.62 27.74 -38.26
C LEU A 55 -2.48 27.26 -39.14
N ARG A 56 -1.77 28.22 -39.76
CA ARG A 56 -0.63 27.97 -40.66
C ARG A 56 0.70 28.19 -39.93
N GLU A 57 1.63 27.25 -40.03
CA GLU A 57 2.93 27.32 -39.35
C GLU A 57 4.12 26.96 -40.25
N ALA A 58 5.19 27.77 -40.20
CA ALA A 58 6.46 27.49 -40.87
C ALA A 58 7.52 27.09 -39.83
N LYS A 59 7.43 25.86 -39.31
CA LYS A 59 8.38 25.28 -38.33
C LYS A 59 8.69 23.83 -38.67
N SER A 60 9.90 23.37 -38.35
CA SER A 60 10.30 21.97 -38.59
C SER A 60 9.50 20.98 -37.73
N GLY A 61 9.06 19.88 -38.34
CA GLY A 61 8.33 18.80 -37.67
C GLY A 61 9.18 17.98 -36.67
N PHE A 62 10.49 18.26 -36.55
CA PHE A 62 11.38 17.67 -35.53
C PHE A 62 11.44 18.49 -34.23
N ILE A 63 11.00 19.74 -34.23
CA ILE A 63 10.98 20.61 -33.05
C ILE A 63 9.92 20.12 -32.07
N HIS A 64 10.20 20.17 -30.76
CA HIS A 64 9.23 19.77 -29.73
C HIS A 64 7.90 20.53 -29.86
N TYR A 65 6.77 19.84 -29.67
CA TYR A 65 5.44 20.38 -29.97
C TYR A 65 5.06 21.60 -29.11
N SER A 66 5.58 21.70 -27.89
CA SER A 66 5.40 22.87 -27.02
C SER A 66 6.08 24.15 -27.51
N LEU A 67 7.00 24.05 -28.48
CA LEU A 67 7.69 25.19 -29.09
C LEU A 67 7.03 25.64 -30.41
N ARG A 68 5.90 25.01 -30.77
CA ARG A 68 5.09 25.29 -31.96
C ARG A 68 3.85 26.06 -31.54
N GLU A 69 3.87 27.36 -31.75
CA GLU A 69 2.87 28.30 -31.23
C GLU A 69 1.49 28.03 -31.82
N LYS A 70 1.43 27.75 -33.13
CA LYS A 70 0.17 27.50 -33.82
C LYS A 70 -0.41 26.13 -33.47
N LEU A 71 0.45 25.12 -33.30
CA LEU A 71 0.02 23.81 -32.81
C LEU A 71 -0.44 23.86 -31.34
N THR A 72 0.24 24.65 -30.51
CA THR A 72 -0.15 24.86 -29.12
C THR A 72 -1.49 25.58 -29.02
N LEU A 73 -1.74 26.58 -29.86
CA LEU A 73 -3.03 27.25 -29.95
C LEU A 73 -4.15 26.28 -30.38
N ALA A 74 -3.90 25.42 -31.37
CA ALA A 74 -4.86 24.39 -31.79
C ALA A 74 -5.26 23.48 -30.61
N ARG A 75 -4.27 22.98 -29.87
CA ARG A 75 -4.48 22.13 -28.68
C ARG A 75 -5.24 22.86 -27.57
N GLN A 76 -4.98 24.15 -27.40
CA GLN A 76 -5.69 24.96 -26.41
C GLN A 76 -7.15 25.18 -26.78
N LEU A 77 -7.47 25.43 -28.06
CA LEU A 77 -8.86 25.55 -28.53
C LEU A 77 -9.67 24.28 -28.25
N VAL A 78 -9.04 23.12 -28.41
CA VAL A 78 -9.65 21.83 -28.03
C VAL A 78 -9.85 21.73 -26.51
N ARG A 79 -8.80 22.00 -25.73
CA ARG A 79 -8.85 21.88 -24.27
C ARG A 79 -9.89 22.82 -23.64
N ASP A 80 -10.05 24.01 -24.21
CA ASP A 80 -10.98 25.02 -23.73
C ASP A 80 -12.42 24.77 -24.27
N GLY A 81 -12.64 23.64 -24.96
CA GLY A 81 -13.94 23.20 -25.49
C GLY A 81 -14.46 24.07 -26.63
N MET A 82 -13.59 24.83 -27.30
CA MET A 82 -13.93 25.70 -28.44
C MET A 82 -13.88 24.96 -29.78
N ALA A 83 -13.22 23.81 -29.82
CA ALA A 83 -13.16 22.92 -30.98
C ALA A 83 -13.33 21.46 -30.54
N ASP A 84 -14.04 20.68 -31.35
CA ASP A 84 -14.31 19.26 -31.14
C ASP A 84 -13.36 18.37 -31.98
N MET A 85 -12.61 18.98 -32.90
CA MET A 85 -11.70 18.28 -33.82
C MET A 85 -10.53 19.15 -34.29
N ILE A 86 -9.38 18.52 -34.57
CA ILE A 86 -8.28 19.12 -35.33
C ILE A 86 -8.07 18.36 -36.65
N ILE A 87 -8.08 19.07 -37.77
CA ILE A 87 -7.88 18.52 -39.12
C ILE A 87 -6.48 18.89 -39.62
N VAL A 88 -5.71 17.89 -40.04
CA VAL A 88 -4.41 18.03 -40.68
C VAL A 88 -4.39 17.36 -42.04
N PHE A 89 -3.56 17.85 -42.95
CA PHE A 89 -3.46 17.25 -44.28
C PHE A 89 -2.80 15.85 -44.22
N ASP A 90 -1.67 15.71 -43.54
CA ASP A 90 -1.01 14.42 -43.25
C ASP A 90 -0.39 14.45 -41.83
N LEU A 91 -0.11 13.28 -41.23
CA LEU A 91 0.48 13.19 -39.90
C LEU A 91 1.88 13.79 -39.81
N ARG A 92 2.62 13.78 -40.93
CA ARG A 92 3.96 14.39 -40.98
C ARG A 92 3.85 15.92 -40.83
N ARG A 93 2.73 16.54 -41.20
CA ARG A 93 2.42 17.96 -40.93
C ARG A 93 2.16 18.18 -39.45
N PHE A 94 1.58 17.20 -38.76
CA PHE A 94 1.37 17.24 -37.32
C PHE A 94 2.68 17.07 -36.53
N SER A 95 3.48 16.03 -36.80
CA SER A 95 4.85 15.90 -36.26
C SER A 95 5.65 14.83 -37.04
N ARG A 96 6.94 15.06 -37.25
CA ARG A 96 7.87 14.05 -37.80
C ARG A 96 8.46 13.15 -36.71
N ASN A 97 8.35 13.56 -35.45
CA ASN A 97 8.65 12.73 -34.29
C ASN A 97 7.36 12.04 -33.83
N PHE A 98 7.35 10.71 -33.97
CA PHE A 98 6.20 9.85 -33.72
C PHE A 98 5.78 9.80 -32.24
N VAL A 99 6.72 9.99 -31.31
CA VAL A 99 6.47 10.05 -29.85
C VAL A 99 5.71 11.34 -29.50
N HIS A 100 6.09 12.45 -30.11
CA HIS A 100 5.39 13.73 -29.91
C HIS A 100 3.98 13.69 -30.50
N SER A 101 3.77 12.99 -31.62
CA SER A 101 2.41 12.77 -32.13
C SER A 101 1.57 12.05 -31.08
N ALA A 102 2.03 10.92 -30.55
CA ALA A 102 1.28 10.10 -29.58
C ALA A 102 0.79 10.89 -28.36
N MET A 103 1.64 11.73 -27.75
CA MET A 103 1.27 12.52 -26.57
C MET A 103 0.16 13.53 -26.86
N ILE A 104 0.17 14.15 -28.04
CA ILE A 104 -0.81 15.15 -28.42
C ILE A 104 -2.15 14.49 -28.77
N PHE A 105 -2.12 13.28 -29.34
CA PHE A 105 -3.33 12.47 -29.58
C PHE A 105 -4.04 12.14 -28.26
N GLU A 106 -3.32 11.60 -27.27
CA GLU A 106 -3.90 11.28 -25.96
C GLU A 106 -4.48 12.52 -25.25
N GLU A 107 -3.80 13.66 -25.35
CA GLU A 107 -4.26 14.92 -24.78
C GLU A 107 -5.57 15.42 -25.40
N ILE A 108 -5.69 15.33 -26.73
CA ILE A 108 -6.88 15.77 -27.48
C ILE A 108 -8.06 14.82 -27.22
N GLU A 109 -7.83 13.50 -27.21
CA GLU A 109 -8.87 12.52 -26.87
C GLU A 109 -9.33 12.65 -25.41
N SER A 110 -8.41 12.89 -24.47
CA SER A 110 -8.75 13.12 -23.06
C SER A 110 -9.57 14.39 -22.85
N ALA A 111 -9.47 15.36 -23.77
CA ALA A 111 -10.31 16.55 -23.80
C ALA A 111 -11.66 16.32 -24.52
N GLY A 112 -11.91 15.11 -25.04
CA GLY A 112 -13.14 14.74 -25.73
C GLY A 112 -13.20 15.15 -27.20
N ALA A 113 -12.06 15.47 -27.83
CA ALA A 113 -11.97 15.90 -29.22
C ALA A 113 -11.18 14.89 -30.09
N GLU A 114 -11.32 15.01 -31.41
CA GLU A 114 -10.76 14.08 -32.39
C GLU A 114 -9.64 14.72 -33.23
N ILE A 115 -8.71 13.91 -33.77
CA ILE A 115 -7.70 14.38 -34.73
C ILE A 115 -7.89 13.61 -36.03
N VAL A 116 -7.98 14.33 -37.16
CA VAL A 116 -8.20 13.76 -38.47
C VAL A 116 -7.07 14.11 -39.43
N SER A 117 -6.56 13.10 -40.14
CA SER A 117 -5.61 13.24 -41.24
C SER A 117 -6.32 13.04 -42.57
N VAL A 118 -6.32 14.05 -43.44
CA VAL A 118 -7.04 14.03 -44.74
C VAL A 118 -6.43 13.03 -45.72
N SER A 119 -5.10 12.85 -45.71
CA SER A 119 -4.41 11.96 -46.65
C SER A 119 -4.32 10.51 -46.17
N GLU A 120 -4.22 10.29 -44.85
CA GLU A 120 -3.95 8.96 -44.27
C GLU A 120 -5.19 8.31 -43.66
N ASN A 121 -6.36 8.97 -43.69
CA ASN A 121 -7.65 8.52 -43.16
C ASN A 121 -7.51 7.62 -41.93
N ILE A 122 -6.96 8.20 -40.86
CA ILE A 122 -6.62 7.45 -39.65
C ILE A 122 -7.88 7.26 -38.82
N ASP A 123 -8.56 6.17 -39.13
CA ASP A 123 -9.63 5.61 -38.32
C ASP A 123 -9.08 4.59 -37.31
N ASN A 124 -9.98 3.88 -36.62
CA ASN A 124 -9.71 2.68 -35.83
C ASN A 124 -9.12 1.48 -36.64
N SER A 125 -8.43 1.75 -37.75
CA SER A 125 -7.84 0.80 -38.68
C SER A 125 -6.66 0.03 -38.08
N LEU A 126 -6.32 -1.08 -38.72
CA LEU A 126 -5.23 -1.99 -38.39
C LEU A 126 -3.87 -1.29 -38.24
N THR A 127 -3.62 -0.28 -39.07
CA THR A 127 -2.41 0.56 -39.05
C THR A 127 -2.44 1.50 -37.84
N GLY A 128 -3.58 2.11 -37.52
CA GLY A 128 -3.78 2.92 -36.32
C GLY A 128 -3.66 2.10 -35.02
N LYS A 129 -4.06 0.83 -35.03
CA LYS A 129 -3.84 -0.12 -33.92
C LYS A 129 -2.38 -0.56 -33.83
N LEU A 130 -1.72 -0.87 -34.95
CA LEU A 130 -0.29 -1.22 -34.97
C LEU A 130 0.57 -0.06 -34.44
N ILE A 131 0.23 1.15 -34.84
CA ILE A 131 0.82 2.40 -34.37
C ILE A 131 0.63 2.54 -32.85
N ARG A 132 -0.58 2.30 -32.31
CA ARG A 132 -0.87 2.30 -30.86
C ARG A 132 -0.12 1.21 -30.08
N SER A 133 -0.01 0.00 -30.63
CA SER A 133 0.75 -1.11 -30.01
C SER A 133 2.26 -0.81 -29.98
N ILE A 134 2.79 -0.20 -31.04
CA ILE A 134 4.17 0.31 -31.08
C ILE A 134 4.36 1.48 -30.11
N MET A 135 3.35 2.35 -29.92
CA MET A 135 3.35 3.42 -28.91
C MET A 135 3.40 2.87 -27.48
N ALA A 136 2.64 1.81 -27.16
CA ALA A 136 2.69 1.16 -25.85
C ALA A 136 4.05 0.50 -25.57
N TRP A 137 4.60 -0.21 -26.56
CA TRP A 137 5.95 -0.81 -26.47
C TRP A 137 7.06 0.23 -26.41
N SER A 138 6.92 1.36 -27.13
CA SER A 138 7.86 2.48 -27.09
C SER A 138 7.77 3.25 -25.78
N ALA A 139 6.58 3.41 -25.17
CA ALA A 139 6.43 4.00 -23.84
C ALA A 139 7.07 3.12 -22.76
N GLU A 140 6.94 1.78 -22.88
CA GLU A 140 7.64 0.82 -22.01
C GLU A 140 9.16 0.91 -22.22
N SER A 141 9.63 0.95 -23.47
CA SER A 141 11.04 1.07 -23.83
C SER A 141 11.65 2.43 -23.47
N GLU A 142 10.90 3.52 -23.59
CA GLU A 142 11.28 4.85 -23.10
C GLU A 142 11.27 4.89 -21.58
N ARG A 143 10.36 4.21 -20.87
CA ARG A 143 10.49 4.05 -19.42
C ARG A 143 11.78 3.32 -19.06
N HIS A 144 12.14 2.25 -19.77
CA HIS A 144 13.41 1.56 -19.57
C HIS A 144 14.62 2.43 -19.91
N LYS A 145 14.60 3.18 -21.02
CA LYS A 145 15.66 4.11 -21.41
C LYS A 145 15.72 5.32 -20.50
N ILE A 146 14.62 5.89 -20.01
CA ILE A 146 14.57 6.98 -19.04
C ILE A 146 15.14 6.51 -17.71
N VAL A 147 14.82 5.29 -17.26
CA VAL A 147 15.45 4.67 -16.10
C VAL A 147 16.94 4.45 -16.34
N GLU A 148 17.34 4.01 -17.54
CA GLU A 148 18.75 3.83 -17.92
C GLU A 148 19.52 5.16 -18.00
N TYR A 149 18.95 6.20 -18.61
CA TYR A 149 19.53 7.55 -18.70
C TYR A 149 19.55 8.24 -17.35
N ALA A 150 18.51 8.11 -16.53
CA ALA A 150 18.52 8.57 -15.14
C ALA A 150 19.60 7.83 -14.35
N ASN A 151 19.79 6.53 -14.61
CA ASN A 151 20.84 5.74 -13.99
C ASN A 151 22.24 6.20 -14.39
N ARG A 152 22.48 6.40 -15.69
CA ARG A 152 23.74 6.96 -16.20
C ARG A 152 23.99 8.35 -15.63
N ARG A 153 22.98 9.22 -15.59
CA ARG A 153 23.11 10.59 -15.08
C ARG A 153 23.60 10.64 -13.64
N TRP A 154 23.05 9.81 -12.73
CA TRP A 154 23.55 9.80 -11.36
C TRP A 154 24.89 9.07 -11.23
N GLN A 155 25.16 8.05 -12.05
CA GLN A 155 26.46 7.37 -12.09
C GLN A 155 27.57 8.35 -12.48
N THR A 156 27.37 9.14 -13.54
CA THR A 156 28.31 10.18 -13.97
C THR A 156 28.54 11.19 -12.85
N ARG A 157 27.48 11.64 -12.15
CA ARG A 157 27.61 12.54 -10.99
C ARG A 157 28.49 11.94 -9.90
N VAL A 158 28.26 10.68 -9.55
CA VAL A 158 29.05 9.98 -8.53
C VAL A 158 30.51 9.79 -8.97
N GLU A 159 30.76 9.51 -10.24
CA GLU A 159 32.11 9.39 -10.80
C GLU A 159 32.89 10.71 -10.75
N VAL A 160 32.22 11.84 -10.95
CA VAL A 160 32.82 13.17 -10.77
C VAL A 160 32.78 13.68 -9.32
N GLY A 161 32.45 12.81 -8.35
CA GLY A 161 32.45 13.15 -6.92
C GLY A 161 31.24 13.98 -6.45
N LEU A 162 30.24 14.18 -7.29
CA LEU A 162 29.01 14.91 -6.95
C LEU A 162 27.96 13.97 -6.33
N PRO A 163 27.11 14.48 -5.42
CA PRO A 163 25.95 13.75 -4.93
C PRO A 163 24.98 13.38 -6.06
N VAL A 164 24.20 12.32 -5.86
CA VAL A 164 23.15 11.84 -6.80
C VAL A 164 22.18 12.95 -7.22
N GLY A 165 21.99 13.98 -6.38
CA GLY A 165 21.23 15.19 -6.73
C GLY A 165 19.72 14.98 -6.85
N THR A 166 19.20 13.84 -6.35
CA THR A 166 17.78 13.51 -6.37
C THR A 166 17.18 13.57 -4.96
N GLY A 167 15.92 13.97 -4.87
CA GLY A 167 15.19 14.05 -3.60
C GLY A 167 15.66 15.15 -2.65
N GLN A 168 15.38 14.94 -1.37
CA GLN A 168 15.62 15.88 -0.27
C GLN A 168 16.98 15.62 0.39
N SER A 169 17.62 16.67 0.94
CA SER A 169 18.90 16.53 1.66
C SER A 169 18.76 15.66 2.92
N PRO A 170 19.80 14.94 3.37
CA PRO A 170 19.77 14.24 4.65
C PRO A 170 19.53 15.20 5.83
N TYR A 171 18.82 14.76 6.88
CA TYR A 171 18.63 15.58 8.09
C TYR A 171 19.99 15.95 8.68
N GLY A 172 20.25 17.22 9.04
CA GLY A 172 21.57 17.71 9.44
C GLY A 172 22.29 18.52 8.35
N TRP A 173 21.85 18.42 7.09
CA TRP A 173 22.45 19.10 5.95
C TRP A 173 21.37 19.70 5.04
N ASP A 174 21.74 20.77 4.35
CA ASP A 174 20.98 21.34 3.24
C ASP A 174 21.76 21.20 1.94
N TRP A 175 21.04 21.30 0.82
CA TRP A 175 21.69 21.40 -0.48
C TRP A 175 22.46 22.72 -0.57
N LYS A 176 23.71 22.65 -1.05
CA LYS A 176 24.56 23.84 -1.23
C LYS A 176 23.95 24.86 -2.19
N ASP A 177 23.26 24.36 -3.21
CA ASP A 177 22.79 25.10 -4.36
C ASP A 177 21.57 24.40 -5.01
N LYS A 178 20.88 25.11 -5.92
CA LYS A 178 19.73 24.56 -6.65
C LYS A 178 20.12 23.37 -7.55
N GLU A 179 21.37 23.32 -8.00
CA GLU A 179 21.92 22.24 -8.83
C GLU A 179 22.40 21.02 -8.01
N LYS A 180 22.31 21.11 -6.68
CA LYS A 180 22.57 20.01 -5.74
C LYS A 180 23.98 19.42 -5.90
N THR A 181 24.96 20.29 -6.11
CA THR A 181 26.37 19.95 -6.33
C THR A 181 27.08 19.52 -5.04
N GLY A 182 26.52 19.85 -3.88
CA GLY A 182 27.07 19.44 -2.60
C GLY A 182 26.11 19.68 -1.44
N TYR A 183 26.60 19.41 -0.24
CA TYR A 183 25.87 19.63 1.01
C TYR A 183 26.54 20.71 1.85
N VAL A 184 25.74 21.49 2.57
CA VAL A 184 26.19 22.43 3.61
C VAL A 184 25.55 22.01 4.93
N ILE A 185 26.27 22.19 6.04
CA ILE A 185 25.76 21.84 7.38
C ILE A 185 24.63 22.80 7.74
N ASN A 186 23.46 22.25 8.04
CA ASN A 186 22.37 23.01 8.65
C ASN A 186 22.62 23.04 10.15
N GLN A 187 22.93 24.22 10.70
CA GLN A 187 23.36 24.35 12.10
C GLN A 187 22.32 23.85 13.10
N GLU A 188 21.03 24.14 12.88
CA GLU A 188 19.94 23.72 13.78
C GLU A 188 19.77 22.20 13.77
N HIS A 189 19.68 21.59 12.58
CA HIS A 189 19.54 20.15 12.46
C HIS A 189 20.80 19.40 12.91
N ALA A 190 21.98 19.97 12.67
CA ALA A 190 23.26 19.42 13.11
C ALA A 190 23.39 19.45 14.64
N ALA A 191 22.95 20.54 15.28
CA ALA A 191 22.89 20.63 16.74
C ALA A 191 22.02 19.51 17.33
N VAL A 192 20.83 19.25 16.77
CA VAL A 192 19.98 18.13 17.20
C VAL A 192 20.70 16.79 17.05
N ARG A 193 21.41 16.56 15.94
CA ARG A 193 22.22 15.33 15.77
C ARG A 193 23.31 15.23 16.84
N MET A 194 24.07 16.28 17.07
CA MET A 194 25.11 16.30 18.12
C MET A 194 24.52 16.01 19.50
N SER A 195 23.39 16.63 19.85
CA SER A 195 22.68 16.36 21.11
C SER A 195 22.24 14.90 21.23
N ILE A 196 21.79 14.27 20.13
CA ILE A 196 21.45 12.84 20.12
C ILE A 196 22.67 11.97 20.44
N PHE A 197 23.82 12.25 19.82
CA PHE A 197 25.07 11.52 20.11
C PHE A 197 25.53 11.73 21.55
N HIS A 198 25.48 12.96 22.04
CA HIS A 198 25.84 13.29 23.42
C HIS A 198 24.92 12.59 24.44
N MET A 199 23.60 12.69 24.25
CA MET A 199 22.63 11.99 25.11
C MET A 199 22.83 10.47 25.09
N PHE A 200 23.15 9.90 23.93
CA PHE A 200 23.33 8.46 23.79
C PHE A 200 24.65 7.97 24.37
N VAL A 201 25.76 8.67 24.14
CA VAL A 201 27.10 8.19 24.53
C VAL A 201 27.51 8.71 25.91
N GLU A 202 27.36 10.00 26.17
CA GLU A 202 27.88 10.63 27.40
C GLU A 202 26.87 10.56 28.56
N LEU A 203 25.58 10.78 28.29
CA LEU A 203 24.52 10.69 29.31
C LEU A 203 23.95 9.28 29.49
N ASP A 204 24.53 8.31 28.78
CA ASP A 204 24.14 6.90 28.77
C ASP A 204 22.64 6.62 28.49
N MET A 205 21.89 7.57 27.91
CA MET A 205 20.44 7.46 27.77
C MET A 205 20.04 6.35 26.78
N SER A 206 18.95 5.64 27.09
CA SER A 206 18.36 4.68 26.15
C SER A 206 17.74 5.38 24.93
N LEU A 207 17.70 4.71 23.78
CA LEU A 207 17.08 5.25 22.56
C LEU A 207 15.63 5.72 22.77
N ARG A 208 14.88 5.07 23.66
CA ARG A 208 13.52 5.47 24.04
C ARG A 208 13.51 6.72 24.93
N ALA A 209 14.44 6.82 25.87
CA ALA A 209 14.56 8.01 26.71
C ALA A 209 14.88 9.25 25.85
N ILE A 210 15.81 9.11 24.89
CA ILE A 210 16.13 10.18 23.93
C ILE A 210 14.89 10.53 23.09
N THR A 211 14.14 9.52 22.63
CA THR A 211 12.87 9.75 21.89
C THR A 211 11.88 10.60 22.69
N HIS A 212 11.68 10.28 23.97
CA HIS A 212 10.79 11.04 24.83
C HIS A 212 11.31 12.46 25.09
N LYS A 213 12.61 12.60 25.34
CA LYS A 213 13.27 13.89 25.58
C LYS A 213 13.12 14.83 24.39
N LEU A 214 13.41 14.36 23.17
CA LEU A 214 13.22 15.17 21.94
C LEU A 214 11.75 15.57 21.72
N THR A 215 10.81 14.70 22.12
CA THR A 215 9.38 15.00 22.01
C THR A 215 8.93 16.04 23.05
N GLU A 216 9.45 15.93 24.29
CA GLU A 216 9.23 16.87 25.39
C GLU A 216 9.77 18.26 25.05
N ASP A 217 10.97 18.30 24.47
CA ASP A 217 11.65 19.52 24.05
C ASP A 217 11.07 20.10 22.73
N ARG A 218 9.95 19.55 22.24
CA ARG A 218 9.23 20.01 21.03
C ARG A 218 10.08 20.03 19.75
N ILE A 219 11.11 19.20 19.68
CA ILE A 219 11.99 19.14 18.51
C ILE A 219 11.26 18.44 17.36
N LEU A 220 11.15 19.12 16.21
CA LEU A 220 10.52 18.58 15.01
C LEU A 220 11.24 17.33 14.51
N THR A 221 10.48 16.33 14.09
CA THR A 221 11.07 15.15 13.45
C THR A 221 11.63 15.48 12.07
N PRO A 222 12.57 14.68 11.52
CA PRO A 222 13.20 14.97 10.23
C PRO A 222 12.25 15.18 9.07
N THR A 223 11.06 14.54 9.11
CA THR A 223 10.03 14.69 8.09
C THR A 223 9.34 16.05 8.16
N TYR A 224 9.07 16.55 9.37
CA TYR A 224 8.37 17.83 9.57
C TYR A 224 9.32 19.01 9.55
N ALA A 225 10.53 18.89 10.11
CA ALA A 225 11.54 19.96 10.10
C ALA A 225 11.82 20.47 8.67
N LYS A 226 11.82 19.56 7.69
CA LYS A 226 12.01 19.89 6.28
C LYS A 226 10.84 20.64 5.63
N LYS A 227 9.62 20.53 6.16
CA LYS A 227 8.47 21.29 5.64
C LYS A 227 8.54 22.78 5.97
N PHE A 228 9.31 23.13 7.01
CA PHE A 228 9.49 24.50 7.49
C PHE A 228 10.86 25.08 7.11
N GLN A 229 11.52 24.52 6.09
CA GLN A 229 12.78 25.09 5.57
C GLN A 229 12.54 26.52 5.06
N GLY A 230 13.14 27.51 5.73
CA GLY A 230 13.11 28.93 5.35
C GLY A 230 12.17 29.81 6.17
N THR A 231 11.20 29.24 6.89
CA THR A 231 10.31 29.96 7.81
C THR A 231 10.08 29.11 9.06
N PRO A 232 10.66 29.49 10.22
CA PRO A 232 10.40 28.79 11.47
C PRO A 232 8.89 28.75 11.74
N PRO A 233 8.32 27.59 12.09
CA PRO A 233 6.91 27.53 12.43
C PRO A 233 6.64 28.39 13.67
N GLN A 234 5.51 29.08 13.69
CA GLN A 234 5.08 29.75 14.92
C GLN A 234 4.78 28.69 16.00
N ASP A 235 4.97 29.00 17.27
CA ASP A 235 4.75 28.04 18.37
C ASP A 235 3.33 27.43 18.37
N SER A 236 2.33 28.17 17.87
CA SER A 236 0.96 27.70 17.67
C SER A 236 0.80 26.67 16.54
N GLU A 237 1.73 26.59 15.59
CA GLU A 237 1.72 25.65 14.46
C GLU A 237 2.43 24.33 14.79
N VAL A 238 3.30 24.31 15.80
CA VAL A 238 4.05 23.12 16.21
C VAL A 238 3.21 22.23 17.12
N LYS A 239 2.41 21.37 16.49
CA LYS A 239 1.64 20.34 17.19
C LYS A 239 2.55 19.24 17.74
N VAL A 240 2.16 18.63 18.88
CA VAL A 240 2.86 17.48 19.50
C VAL A 240 3.15 16.39 18.48
N GLU A 241 2.22 16.14 17.57
CA GLU A 241 2.31 15.12 16.54
C GLU A 241 3.48 15.30 15.55
N HIS A 242 3.94 16.53 15.33
CA HIS A 242 5.09 16.84 14.48
C HIS A 242 6.43 16.49 15.14
N CYS A 243 6.43 16.41 16.48
CA CYS A 243 7.58 16.15 17.34
C CYS A 243 7.63 14.69 17.83
N LEU A 244 6.77 13.80 17.31
CA LEU A 244 6.74 12.40 17.72
C LEU A 244 7.88 11.60 17.12
N TRP A 245 9.05 11.68 17.76
CA TRP A 245 10.20 10.87 17.41
C TRP A 245 9.90 9.39 17.61
N ARG A 246 10.59 8.55 16.82
CA ARG A 246 10.62 7.09 17.00
C ARG A 246 12.06 6.66 17.29
N TYR A 247 12.22 5.70 18.21
CA TYR A 247 13.53 5.15 18.52
C TYR A 247 14.24 4.55 17.29
N THR A 248 13.48 4.07 16.30
CA THR A 248 14.02 3.58 15.03
C THR A 248 14.69 4.69 14.25
N THR A 249 14.09 5.88 14.20
CA THR A 249 14.66 7.04 13.51
C THR A 249 15.99 7.43 14.16
N ILE A 250 16.02 7.55 15.49
CA ILE A 250 17.24 7.86 16.25
C ILE A 250 18.32 6.80 15.99
N ARG A 251 17.94 5.51 16.02
CA ARG A 251 18.87 4.42 15.74
C ARG A 251 19.46 4.48 14.33
N GLU A 252 18.66 4.82 13.32
CA GLU A 252 19.18 4.98 11.96
C GLU A 252 20.09 6.22 11.86
N LEU A 253 19.73 7.36 12.50
CA LEU A 253 20.59 8.55 12.54
C LEU A 253 21.95 8.27 13.19
N LEU A 254 21.98 7.46 14.26
CA LEU A 254 23.23 7.05 14.91
C LEU A 254 24.09 6.16 14.01
N LYS A 255 23.52 5.45 13.02
CA LYS A 255 24.23 4.54 12.11
C LYS A 255 24.64 5.18 10.78
N ASP A 256 24.16 6.38 10.50
CA ASP A 256 24.48 7.09 9.26
C ASP A 256 26.00 7.33 9.19
N LEU A 257 26.66 6.81 8.15
CA LEU A 257 28.07 7.09 7.87
C LEU A 257 28.29 8.55 7.45
N GLU A 258 27.23 9.23 7.03
CA GLU A 258 27.24 10.65 6.72
C GLU A 258 27.68 11.51 7.91
N ASN A 259 27.44 11.06 9.15
CA ASN A 259 27.85 11.79 10.35
C ASN A 259 29.37 12.06 10.40
N ILE A 260 30.18 11.13 9.87
CA ILE A 260 31.65 11.22 9.82
C ILE A 260 32.16 11.66 8.44
N GLY A 261 31.27 12.17 7.58
CA GLY A 261 31.62 12.74 6.29
C GLY A 261 31.70 11.74 5.13
N ILE A 262 31.19 10.51 5.31
CA ILE A 262 31.15 9.50 4.23
C ILE A 262 29.76 9.51 3.60
N LEU A 263 29.66 9.94 2.35
CA LEU A 263 28.39 9.94 1.61
C LEU A 263 28.10 8.52 1.08
N VAL A 264 26.95 7.96 1.43
CA VAL A 264 26.52 6.64 0.94
C VAL A 264 25.42 6.79 -0.11
N VAL A 265 25.73 6.40 -1.35
CA VAL A 265 24.79 6.44 -2.48
C VAL A 265 24.26 5.05 -2.78
N CYS A 266 23.03 4.99 -3.33
CA CYS A 266 22.33 3.73 -3.62
C CYS A 266 22.29 2.79 -2.41
N LYS A 267 21.71 3.26 -1.28
CA LYS A 267 21.70 2.48 -0.03
C LYS A 267 21.02 1.11 -0.19
N VAL A 268 19.83 1.08 -0.81
CA VAL A 268 18.97 -0.11 -0.88
C VAL A 268 18.21 -0.22 -2.21
N LYS A 269 17.84 -1.44 -2.58
CA LYS A 269 16.83 -1.76 -3.61
C LYS A 269 15.66 -2.49 -2.97
N GLN A 270 14.45 -2.27 -3.51
CA GLN A 270 13.27 -3.03 -3.11
C GLN A 270 13.02 -4.13 -4.16
N LYS A 271 12.86 -5.37 -3.71
CA LYS A 271 12.49 -6.51 -4.55
C LYS A 271 11.18 -7.11 -4.04
N ILE A 272 10.29 -7.48 -4.95
CA ILE A 272 9.09 -8.23 -4.58
C ILE A 272 9.48 -9.72 -4.49
N GLY A 273 9.28 -10.32 -3.32
CA GLY A 273 9.49 -11.75 -3.12
C GLY A 273 8.39 -12.59 -3.76
N GLN A 274 8.63 -13.90 -3.88
CA GLN A 274 7.62 -14.87 -4.36
C GLN A 274 6.33 -14.87 -3.51
N ASP A 275 6.44 -14.44 -2.25
CA ASP A 275 5.33 -14.25 -1.31
C ASP A 275 4.56 -12.94 -1.51
N GLY A 276 4.89 -12.16 -2.56
CA GLY A 276 4.32 -10.84 -2.84
C GLY A 276 4.78 -9.74 -1.88
N LYS A 277 5.66 -10.04 -0.92
CA LYS A 277 6.14 -9.07 0.07
C LYS A 277 7.36 -8.32 -0.45
N ARG A 278 7.42 -7.02 -0.18
CA ARG A 278 8.59 -6.19 -0.50
C ARG A 278 9.73 -6.52 0.47
N LYS A 279 10.84 -6.96 -0.07
CA LYS A 279 12.10 -7.17 0.65
C LYS A 279 13.09 -6.08 0.28
N THR A 280 13.72 -5.51 1.29
CA THR A 280 14.78 -4.51 1.13
C THR A 280 16.13 -5.22 1.10
N GLU A 281 16.90 -5.02 0.03
CA GLU A 281 18.24 -5.57 -0.14
C GLU A 281 19.24 -4.42 -0.35
N VAL A 282 20.52 -4.69 -0.08
CA VAL A 282 21.58 -3.74 -0.43
C VAL A 282 21.61 -3.58 -1.95
N HIS A 283 21.74 -2.34 -2.43
CA HIS A 283 21.82 -2.08 -3.85
C HIS A 283 23.17 -2.57 -4.40
N PRO A 284 23.24 -3.26 -5.55
CA PRO A 284 24.51 -3.70 -6.15
C PRO A 284 25.49 -2.56 -6.40
N ASN A 285 24.97 -1.41 -6.84
CA ASN A 285 25.76 -0.20 -7.08
C ASN A 285 25.95 0.69 -5.82
N ARG A 286 25.86 0.13 -4.61
CA ARG A 286 26.13 0.89 -3.38
C ARG A 286 27.59 1.38 -3.40
N ARG A 287 27.79 2.69 -3.25
CA ARG A 287 29.12 3.29 -3.15
C ARG A 287 29.22 4.16 -1.90
N GLU A 288 30.39 4.14 -1.27
CA GLU A 288 30.75 4.97 -0.13
C GLU A 288 31.81 5.97 -0.61
N ILE A 289 31.55 7.26 -0.42
CA ILE A 289 32.40 8.34 -0.93
C ILE A 289 32.93 9.13 0.28
N PRO A 290 34.17 8.86 0.73
CA PRO A 290 34.80 9.61 1.81
C PRO A 290 34.91 11.09 1.47
N GLY A 291 34.55 11.97 2.39
CA GLY A 291 34.56 13.42 2.18
C GLY A 291 33.43 13.95 1.28
N GLY A 292 32.53 13.08 0.79
CA GLY A 292 31.42 13.47 -0.08
C GLY A 292 30.31 14.27 0.61
N ILE A 293 30.38 14.41 1.93
CA ILE A 293 29.47 15.23 2.74
C ILE A 293 30.24 15.84 3.92
N PRO A 294 29.98 17.09 4.34
CA PRO A 294 30.64 17.65 5.51
C PRO A 294 30.34 16.84 6.78
N ALA A 295 31.36 16.46 7.54
CA ALA A 295 31.17 15.74 8.80
C ALA A 295 30.52 16.64 9.87
N ILE A 296 29.59 16.07 10.65
CA ILE A 296 28.95 16.74 11.80
C ILE A 296 29.53 16.21 13.12
N ILE A 297 29.88 14.93 13.16
CA ILE A 297 30.27 14.21 14.38
C ILE A 297 31.74 13.80 14.27
N ASN A 298 32.47 13.93 15.37
CA ASN A 298 33.83 13.43 15.47
C ASN A 298 33.85 11.89 15.30
N PRO A 299 34.74 11.32 14.46
CA PRO A 299 34.86 9.87 14.27
C PRO A 299 34.95 9.07 15.58
N ALA A 300 35.68 9.55 16.58
CA ALA A 300 35.82 8.87 17.87
C ALA A 300 34.48 8.76 18.64
N LEU A 301 33.66 9.82 18.60
CA LEU A 301 32.33 9.81 19.23
C LEU A 301 31.38 8.89 18.46
N TYR A 302 31.49 8.85 17.14
CA TYR A 302 30.71 7.94 16.30
C TYR A 302 31.03 6.47 16.56
N GLU A 303 32.31 6.12 16.68
CA GLU A 303 32.76 4.76 16.99
C GLU A 303 32.25 4.29 18.35
N ARG A 304 32.37 5.11 19.40
CA ARG A 304 31.79 4.83 20.73
C ARG A 304 30.28 4.57 20.65
N ALA A 305 29.55 5.35 19.84
CA ALA A 305 28.13 5.10 19.62
C ALA A 305 27.86 3.76 18.92
N GLN A 306 28.66 3.39 17.92
CA GLN A 306 28.52 2.08 17.25
C GLN A 306 28.81 0.92 18.20
N GLU A 307 29.85 1.03 19.02
CA GLU A 307 30.18 0.02 20.03
C GLU A 307 29.04 -0.16 21.02
N LYS A 308 28.52 0.94 21.58
CA LYS A 308 27.37 0.89 22.49
C LYS A 308 26.13 0.26 21.81
N LEU A 309 25.87 0.55 20.54
CA LEU A 309 24.79 -0.10 19.78
C LEU A 309 25.03 -1.61 19.60
N LYS A 310 26.28 -2.04 19.41
CA LYS A 310 26.64 -3.47 19.33
C LYS A 310 26.46 -4.16 20.69
N THR A 311 26.94 -3.56 21.77
CA THR A 311 26.79 -4.08 23.14
C THR A 311 25.32 -4.22 23.53
N ASN A 312 24.52 -3.16 23.34
CA ASN A 312 23.07 -3.20 23.59
C ASN A 312 22.33 -4.28 22.75
N LYS A 313 22.85 -4.63 21.57
CA LYS A 313 22.29 -5.68 20.72
C LYS A 313 22.71 -7.08 21.21
N ALA A 314 23.90 -7.22 21.78
CA ALA A 314 24.37 -8.46 22.39
C ALA A 314 23.62 -8.75 23.70
N ASP A 315 23.42 -7.70 24.52
CA ASP A 315 22.72 -7.73 25.81
C ASP A 315 21.19 -7.76 25.64
N LYS A 316 20.67 -8.61 24.74
CA LYS A 316 19.24 -8.73 24.47
C LYS A 316 18.49 -8.96 25.79
N SER A 317 17.75 -7.94 26.23
CA SER A 317 16.92 -8.01 27.43
C SER A 317 15.66 -8.87 27.25
N HIS A 318 15.35 -9.25 26.02
CA HIS A 318 14.19 -10.09 25.70
C HIS A 318 14.63 -11.52 25.42
N LEU A 319 13.93 -12.45 26.05
CA LEU A 319 14.13 -13.88 25.85
C LEU A 319 13.89 -14.28 24.39
N PRO A 320 14.59 -15.32 23.91
CA PRO A 320 14.27 -15.91 22.62
C PRO A 320 12.82 -16.37 22.63
N LEU A 321 12.08 -15.97 21.59
CA LEU A 321 10.70 -16.39 21.39
C LEU A 321 10.73 -17.82 20.84
N ASN A 322 10.09 -18.77 21.52
CA ASN A 322 9.73 -20.03 20.89
C ASN A 322 8.59 -19.75 19.89
N LYS A 323 8.81 -20.03 18.60
CA LYS A 323 7.83 -19.66 17.55
C LYS A 323 6.54 -20.47 17.66
N GLU A 324 6.62 -21.70 18.17
CA GLU A 324 5.50 -22.62 18.29
C GLU A 324 4.49 -22.19 19.36
N ASP A 325 4.91 -21.33 20.31
CA ASP A 325 4.02 -20.78 21.35
C ASP A 325 3.07 -19.68 20.83
N PHE A 326 3.20 -19.26 19.55
CA PHE A 326 2.51 -18.09 18.98
C PHE A 326 1.86 -18.41 17.63
N LEU A 327 0.77 -19.17 17.65
CA LEU A 327 0.03 -19.57 16.45
C LEU A 327 -0.53 -18.36 15.68
N LEU A 328 -1.09 -17.39 16.40
CA LEU A 328 -1.77 -16.22 15.84
C LEU A 328 -0.83 -15.07 15.46
N ARG A 329 0.49 -15.29 15.44
CA ARG A 329 1.46 -14.24 15.09
C ARG A 329 1.17 -13.67 13.69
N GLY A 330 0.81 -12.38 13.64
CA GLY A 330 0.46 -11.68 12.40
C GLY A 330 -1.05 -11.65 12.08
N HIS A 331 -1.87 -12.37 12.84
CA HIS A 331 -3.34 -12.40 12.71
C HIS A 331 -4.04 -11.65 13.85
N ILE A 332 -3.29 -11.15 14.84
CA ILE A 332 -3.81 -10.58 16.08
C ILE A 332 -3.60 -9.07 16.17
N TYR A 333 -4.64 -8.35 16.57
CA TYR A 333 -4.71 -6.89 16.56
C TYR A 333 -5.38 -6.38 17.84
N CYS A 334 -4.97 -5.22 18.31
CA CYS A 334 -5.61 -4.55 19.45
C CYS A 334 -6.90 -3.87 18.97
N ALA A 335 -8.04 -4.09 19.63
CA ALA A 335 -9.31 -3.46 19.27
C ALA A 335 -9.27 -1.93 19.46
N THR A 336 -8.55 -1.44 20.46
CA THR A 336 -8.51 0.00 20.81
C THR A 336 -7.71 0.83 19.81
N CYS A 337 -6.60 0.32 19.26
CA CYS A 337 -5.74 1.09 18.34
C CYS A 337 -5.53 0.43 16.97
N THR A 338 -6.16 -0.72 16.73
CA THR A 338 -6.04 -1.56 15.51
C THR A 338 -4.62 -2.04 15.17
N HIS A 339 -3.64 -1.76 16.03
CA HIS A 339 -2.25 -2.12 15.79
C HIS A 339 -2.02 -3.63 15.99
N ALA A 340 -1.18 -4.22 15.16
CA ALA A 340 -0.82 -5.63 15.27
C ALA A 340 -0.13 -5.91 16.62
N MET A 341 -0.64 -6.88 17.38
CA MET A 341 -0.05 -7.26 18.66
C MET A 341 1.23 -8.08 18.41
N LYS A 342 2.20 -7.96 19.32
CA LYS A 342 3.48 -8.65 19.23
C LYS A 342 3.58 -9.76 20.27
N PRO A 343 4.20 -10.90 19.91
CA PRO A 343 4.51 -11.96 20.85
C PRO A 343 5.55 -11.48 21.86
N ARG A 344 5.34 -11.80 23.13
CA ARG A 344 6.28 -11.55 24.22
C ARG A 344 6.28 -12.73 25.18
N THR A 345 7.40 -12.92 25.86
CA THR A 345 7.56 -13.96 26.88
C THR A 345 8.09 -13.30 28.15
N GLN A 346 7.50 -13.62 29.30
CA GLN A 346 7.93 -13.13 30.62
C GLN A 346 8.32 -14.31 31.51
N LYS A 347 9.42 -14.16 32.26
CA LYS A 347 9.79 -15.07 33.36
C LYS A 347 9.02 -14.72 34.63
N ARG A 348 8.61 -15.72 35.40
CA ARG A 348 8.07 -15.52 36.74
C ARG A 348 8.73 -16.47 37.75
N GLY A 349 9.44 -15.91 38.73
CA GLY A 349 9.88 -16.62 39.94
C GLY A 349 11.41 -16.67 40.15
N ARG A 350 11.83 -16.80 41.42
CA ARG A 350 13.17 -17.32 41.78
C ARG A 350 13.30 -18.74 41.22
N LEU A 351 14.53 -19.12 40.85
CA LEU A 351 14.89 -20.51 40.54
C LEU A 351 14.21 -21.42 41.57
N THR A 352 13.27 -22.25 41.13
CA THR A 352 12.81 -23.34 42.00
C THR A 352 13.97 -24.31 42.17
N GLN A 353 14.10 -25.01 43.30
CA GLN A 353 15.12 -26.06 43.49
C GLN A 353 15.13 -27.12 42.37
N LYS A 354 14.03 -27.22 41.60
CA LYS A 354 13.85 -28.11 40.44
C LYS A 354 14.26 -27.48 39.09
N GLY A 355 14.90 -26.31 39.07
CA GLY A 355 15.53 -25.74 37.88
C GLY A 355 14.60 -25.32 36.73
N THR A 356 13.28 -25.33 36.90
CA THR A 356 12.35 -24.98 35.81
C THR A 356 12.06 -23.48 35.78
N ASP A 357 12.58 -22.81 34.75
CA ASP A 357 12.32 -21.42 34.42
C ASP A 357 10.96 -21.34 33.71
N LYS A 358 9.85 -21.19 34.48
CA LYS A 358 8.50 -21.11 33.89
C LYS A 358 8.35 -19.80 33.11
N SER A 359 8.36 -19.91 31.79
CA SER A 359 8.10 -18.81 30.86
C SER A 359 6.61 -18.73 30.52
N TYR A 360 6.07 -17.52 30.42
CA TYR A 360 4.67 -17.28 30.08
C TYR A 360 4.59 -16.50 28.76
N PRO A 361 4.19 -17.14 27.65
CA PRO A 361 3.96 -16.47 26.38
C PRO A 361 2.64 -15.68 26.40
N PHE A 362 2.67 -14.47 25.84
CA PHE A 362 1.50 -13.59 25.69
C PHE A 362 1.62 -12.72 24.44
N TYR A 363 0.49 -12.27 23.91
CA TYR A 363 0.44 -11.20 22.94
C TYR A 363 0.23 -9.87 23.66
N ALA A 364 0.96 -8.84 23.23
CA ALA A 364 0.85 -7.49 23.78
C ALA A 364 0.70 -6.46 22.66
N CYS A 365 -0.14 -5.46 22.89
CA CYS A 365 -0.20 -4.30 22.02
C CYS A 365 1.19 -3.65 21.94
N ALA A 366 1.70 -3.46 20.72
CA ALA A 366 3.04 -2.95 20.47
C ALA A 366 3.07 -1.48 20.08
N ASN A 367 1.92 -0.79 20.12
CA ASN A 367 1.85 0.63 19.90
C ASN A 367 2.34 1.40 21.14
N THR A 368 3.64 1.27 21.42
CA THR A 368 4.36 1.87 22.57
C THR A 368 5.60 2.62 22.11
N HIS A 369 5.67 2.99 20.84
CA HIS A 369 6.86 3.59 20.23
C HIS A 369 7.24 4.94 20.86
N ASN A 370 6.25 5.69 21.33
CA ASN A 370 6.40 6.97 22.02
C ASN A 370 5.27 7.09 23.05
N LYS A 371 5.58 7.38 24.33
CA LYS A 371 4.57 7.46 25.40
C LYS A 371 3.45 8.48 25.12
N TYR A 372 3.74 9.53 24.36
CA TYR A 372 2.78 10.58 23.99
C TYR A 372 1.77 10.19 22.90
N LYS A 373 1.97 9.04 22.22
CA LYS A 373 1.04 8.46 21.25
C LYS A 373 0.90 6.95 21.43
N ALA A 374 1.11 6.47 22.65
CA ALA A 374 0.93 5.06 22.95
C ALA A 374 -0.56 4.70 22.91
N CYS A 375 -0.87 3.44 22.59
CA CYS A 375 -2.24 2.95 22.81
C CYS A 375 -2.57 3.11 24.31
N PRO A 376 -3.69 3.76 24.69
CA PRO A 376 -4.01 3.99 26.10
C PRO A 376 -4.21 2.69 26.89
N SER A 377 -4.62 1.67 26.17
CA SER A 377 -5.09 0.39 26.65
C SER A 377 -3.97 -0.63 26.86
N LEU A 378 -2.93 -0.58 26.02
CA LEU A 378 -1.78 -1.50 26.02
C LEU A 378 -2.16 -2.97 26.26
N THR A 379 -3.28 -3.41 25.68
CA THR A 379 -3.89 -4.71 25.96
C THR A 379 -2.87 -5.85 25.89
N THR A 380 -2.97 -6.76 26.86
CA THR A 380 -2.24 -8.02 26.85
C THR A 380 -3.19 -9.21 26.99
N ILE A 381 -2.83 -10.34 26.37
CA ILE A 381 -3.61 -11.58 26.42
C ILE A 381 -2.69 -12.80 26.31
N ARG A 382 -2.99 -13.88 27.03
CA ARG A 382 -2.16 -15.10 27.04
C ARG A 382 -2.34 -15.88 25.74
N THR A 383 -1.27 -16.52 25.24
CA THR A 383 -1.32 -17.26 23.97
C THR A 383 -2.14 -18.53 24.10
N SER A 384 -1.81 -19.42 25.03
CA SER A 384 -2.44 -20.75 25.16
C SER A 384 -3.97 -20.73 25.09
N PRO A 385 -4.73 -20.04 25.98
CA PRO A 385 -6.19 -20.09 25.89
C PRO A 385 -6.72 -19.44 24.60
N LEU A 386 -6.01 -18.44 24.05
CA LEU A 386 -6.46 -17.72 22.86
C LEU A 386 -6.24 -18.53 21.58
N ASP A 387 -5.04 -19.08 21.40
CA ASP A 387 -4.66 -19.88 20.24
C ASP A 387 -5.57 -21.13 20.15
N ASP A 388 -5.90 -21.75 21.29
CA ASP A 388 -6.81 -22.89 21.37
C ASP A 388 -8.26 -22.52 20.98
N ILE A 389 -8.82 -21.42 21.50
CA ILE A 389 -10.17 -20.96 21.16
C ILE A 389 -10.27 -20.66 19.65
N VAL A 390 -9.29 -19.92 19.10
CA VAL A 390 -9.32 -19.55 17.68
C VAL A 390 -9.19 -20.80 16.80
N TRP A 391 -8.35 -21.77 17.18
CA TRP A 391 -8.23 -23.02 16.44
C TRP A 391 -9.51 -23.86 16.50
N GLN A 392 -10.16 -23.96 17.65
CA GLN A 392 -11.44 -24.66 17.79
C GLN A 392 -12.53 -24.07 16.89
N GLU A 393 -12.64 -22.73 16.82
CA GLU A 393 -13.59 -22.09 15.89
C GLU A 393 -13.23 -22.36 14.42
N CYS A 394 -11.94 -22.37 14.06
CA CYS A 394 -11.51 -22.78 12.73
C CYS A 394 -11.92 -24.23 12.43
N CYS A 395 -11.77 -25.16 13.38
CA CYS A 395 -12.22 -26.56 13.22
C CYS A 395 -13.75 -26.65 13.00
N VAL A 396 -14.54 -25.86 13.72
CA VAL A 396 -16.00 -25.79 13.52
C VAL A 396 -16.33 -25.25 12.14
N LEU A 397 -15.60 -24.24 11.67
CA LEU A 397 -15.76 -23.70 10.32
C LEU A 397 -15.40 -24.74 9.25
N PHE A 398 -14.29 -25.45 9.38
CA PHE A 398 -13.91 -26.48 8.41
C PHE A 398 -14.97 -27.57 8.30
N LYS A 399 -15.51 -28.05 9.43
CA LYS A 399 -16.61 -29.03 9.45
C LYS A 399 -17.87 -28.52 8.73
N ARG A 400 -18.15 -27.21 8.78
CA ARG A 400 -19.26 -26.58 8.05
C ARG A 400 -18.95 -26.39 6.56
N ILE A 401 -17.72 -26.01 6.24
CA ILE A 401 -17.25 -25.84 4.87
C ILE A 401 -17.29 -27.17 4.11
N GLU A 402 -16.98 -28.31 4.75
CA GLU A 402 -17.17 -29.63 4.12
C GLU A 402 -18.62 -29.87 3.64
N VAL A 403 -19.61 -29.35 4.37
CA VAL A 403 -21.04 -29.43 3.99
C VAL A 403 -21.39 -28.46 2.88
N LEU A 404 -20.73 -27.30 2.84
CA LEU A 404 -20.91 -26.26 1.83
C LEU A 404 -19.95 -26.41 0.64
N GLN A 405 -19.09 -27.43 0.62
CA GLN A 405 -18.03 -27.56 -0.37
C GLN A 405 -18.60 -27.60 -1.78
N THR A 406 -19.67 -28.38 -1.98
CA THR A 406 -20.39 -28.43 -3.26
C THR A 406 -20.98 -27.08 -3.65
N ALA A 407 -21.58 -26.34 -2.72
CA ALA A 407 -22.17 -25.01 -2.96
C ALA A 407 -21.10 -23.94 -3.25
N LEU A 408 -19.97 -23.98 -2.53
CA LEU A 408 -18.82 -23.09 -2.77
C LEU A 408 -18.15 -23.40 -4.10
N GLU A 409 -17.99 -24.68 -4.46
CA GLU A 409 -17.50 -25.09 -5.78
C GLU A 409 -18.44 -24.62 -6.89
N THR A 410 -19.77 -24.65 -6.68
CA THR A 410 -20.74 -24.14 -7.68
C THR A 410 -20.74 -22.62 -7.79
N GLU A 411 -20.79 -21.88 -6.68
CA GLU A 411 -20.73 -20.41 -6.70
C GLU A 411 -19.39 -19.91 -7.25
N MET A 412 -18.30 -20.63 -6.97
CA MET A 412 -16.97 -20.32 -7.49
C MET A 412 -16.87 -20.63 -8.99
N GLN A 413 -17.38 -21.78 -9.45
CA GLN A 413 -17.49 -22.05 -10.88
C GLN A 413 -18.35 -21.00 -11.59
N ALA A 414 -19.44 -20.55 -10.97
CA ALA A 414 -20.28 -19.47 -11.48
C ALA A 414 -19.57 -18.10 -11.49
N ALA A 415 -18.75 -17.80 -10.48
CA ALA A 415 -17.96 -16.57 -10.44
C ALA A 415 -16.81 -16.58 -11.46
N ILE A 416 -16.17 -17.75 -11.66
CA ILE A 416 -15.14 -17.96 -12.69
C ILE A 416 -15.79 -17.90 -14.08
N SER A 417 -16.96 -18.54 -14.29
CA SER A 417 -17.69 -18.45 -15.55
C SER A 417 -18.13 -17.02 -15.83
N ALA A 418 -18.66 -16.29 -14.84
CA ALA A 418 -19.01 -14.87 -14.99
C ALA A 418 -17.79 -13.96 -15.27
N LEU A 419 -16.59 -14.32 -14.80
CA LEU A 419 -15.33 -13.64 -15.12
C LEU A 419 -14.79 -14.00 -16.51
N LEU A 420 -15.11 -15.18 -17.04
CA LEU A 420 -14.78 -15.65 -18.39
C LEU A 420 -15.82 -15.16 -19.42
N GLU A 421 -17.06 -14.96 -18.99
CA GLU A 421 -18.19 -14.37 -19.71
C GLU A 421 -18.14 -12.84 -19.63
N ASP A 422 -16.97 -12.22 -19.82
CA ASP A 422 -16.91 -10.80 -20.19
C ASP A 422 -17.50 -10.67 -21.61
N THR A 423 -18.83 -10.65 -21.66
CA THR A 423 -19.71 -10.67 -22.84
C THR A 423 -19.38 -9.58 -23.85
N THR A 424 -18.72 -8.51 -23.39
CA THR A 424 -18.29 -7.37 -24.21
C THR A 424 -17.32 -7.77 -25.33
N GLY A 425 -16.38 -8.69 -25.08
CA GLY A 425 -15.41 -9.14 -26.08
C GLY A 425 -16.00 -10.10 -27.10
N GLN A 426 -16.86 -11.03 -26.66
CA GLN A 426 -17.51 -12.01 -27.54
C GLN A 426 -18.59 -11.35 -28.42
N GLU A 427 -19.36 -10.39 -27.90
CA GLU A 427 -20.32 -9.61 -28.68
C GLU A 427 -19.64 -8.77 -29.78
N GLN A 428 -18.46 -8.22 -29.50
CA GLN A 428 -17.69 -7.48 -30.51
C GLN A 428 -17.17 -8.39 -31.62
N ILE A 429 -16.70 -9.60 -31.26
CA ILE A 429 -16.31 -10.62 -32.24
C ILE A 429 -17.49 -10.97 -33.15
N GLN A 430 -18.66 -11.24 -32.59
CA GLN A 430 -19.87 -11.57 -33.37
C GLN A 430 -20.32 -10.41 -34.28
N LYS A 431 -20.24 -9.16 -33.81
CA LYS A 431 -20.56 -7.98 -34.63
C LYS A 431 -19.61 -7.81 -35.82
N ILE A 432 -18.31 -8.05 -35.61
CA ILE A 432 -17.31 -7.96 -36.68
C ILE A 432 -17.52 -9.09 -37.69
N GLU A 433 -17.77 -10.32 -37.24
CA GLU A 433 -18.06 -11.46 -38.12
C GLU A 433 -19.30 -11.22 -39.00
N ALA A 434 -20.39 -10.70 -38.41
CA ALA A 434 -21.60 -10.34 -39.16
C ALA A 434 -21.36 -9.23 -40.20
N THR A 435 -20.49 -8.26 -39.89
CA THR A 435 -20.15 -7.16 -40.81
C THR A 435 -19.32 -7.66 -42.00
N ILE A 436 -18.38 -8.56 -41.75
CA ILE A 436 -17.56 -9.22 -42.81
C ILE A 436 -18.47 -10.00 -43.76
N GLU A 437 -19.47 -10.70 -43.23
CA GLU A 437 -20.39 -11.50 -44.04
C GLU A 437 -21.29 -10.63 -44.93
N LEU A 438 -21.78 -9.50 -44.40
CA LEU A 438 -22.50 -8.49 -45.19
C LEU A 438 -21.61 -7.88 -46.29
N ALA A 439 -20.36 -7.54 -45.96
CA ALA A 439 -19.41 -6.99 -46.94
C ALA A 439 -19.07 -8.00 -48.05
N LYS A 440 -18.95 -9.30 -47.71
CA LYS A 440 -18.76 -10.38 -48.71
C LYS A 440 -19.94 -10.48 -49.66
N ASN A 441 -21.17 -10.44 -49.13
CA ASN A 441 -22.39 -10.47 -49.95
C ASN A 441 -22.51 -9.24 -50.85
N GLU A 442 -22.11 -8.06 -50.38
CA GLU A 442 -22.13 -6.84 -51.20
C GLU A 442 -21.07 -6.86 -52.29
N ARG A 443 -19.87 -7.40 -52.00
CA ARG A 443 -18.80 -7.57 -52.99
C ARG A 443 -19.24 -8.42 -54.18
N GLU A 444 -20.02 -9.48 -53.95
CA GLU A 444 -20.52 -10.37 -55.01
C GLU A 444 -21.45 -9.68 -56.00
N LYS A 445 -22.07 -8.56 -55.61
CA LYS A 445 -22.92 -7.74 -56.50
C LYS A 445 -22.11 -6.88 -57.47
N HIS A 446 -20.79 -6.77 -57.29
CA HIS A 446 -19.92 -5.92 -58.09
C HIS A 446 -18.93 -6.75 -58.91
N LEU A 447 -18.72 -6.34 -60.18
CA LEU A 447 -17.85 -7.05 -61.11
C LEU A 447 -16.39 -7.12 -60.59
N PRO A 448 -15.73 -8.29 -60.68
CA PRO A 448 -14.32 -8.44 -60.31
C PRO A 448 -13.41 -7.46 -61.06
N GLY A 449 -12.58 -6.72 -60.32
CA GLY A 449 -11.68 -5.70 -60.86
C GLY A 449 -12.25 -4.28 -60.95
N SER A 450 -13.55 -4.09 -60.67
CA SER A 450 -14.13 -2.74 -60.52
C SER A 450 -13.59 -2.03 -59.27
N TYR A 451 -13.61 -0.70 -59.29
CA TYR A 451 -13.18 0.13 -58.16
C TYR A 451 -13.92 -0.26 -56.86
N MET A 452 -15.24 -0.45 -56.94
CA MET A 452 -16.07 -0.86 -55.79
C MET A 452 -15.74 -2.28 -55.31
N HIS A 453 -15.49 -3.22 -56.21
CA HIS A 453 -15.10 -4.59 -55.83
C HIS A 453 -13.75 -4.63 -55.12
N ASN A 454 -12.78 -3.83 -55.57
CA ASN A 454 -11.46 -3.74 -54.95
C ASN A 454 -11.52 -3.03 -53.59
N LEU A 455 -12.34 -1.98 -53.46
CA LEU A 455 -12.53 -1.24 -52.21
C LEU A 455 -13.18 -2.13 -51.14
N ILE A 456 -14.24 -2.87 -51.49
CA ILE A 456 -14.90 -3.80 -50.55
C ILE A 456 -13.98 -4.98 -50.20
N SER A 457 -13.17 -5.46 -51.17
CA SER A 457 -12.20 -6.53 -50.90
C SER A 457 -11.13 -6.09 -49.89
N GLN A 458 -10.65 -4.84 -49.97
CA GLN A 458 -9.72 -4.27 -49.00
C GLN A 458 -10.36 -4.13 -47.61
N ASP A 459 -11.62 -3.69 -47.54
CA ASP A 459 -12.35 -3.57 -46.27
C ASP A 459 -12.55 -4.93 -45.58
N ILE A 460 -12.93 -5.97 -46.34
CA ILE A 460 -13.04 -7.35 -45.84
C ILE A 460 -11.71 -7.81 -45.23
N THR A 461 -10.59 -7.63 -45.94
CA THR A 461 -9.27 -8.02 -45.40
C THR A 461 -8.90 -7.27 -44.12
N ASN A 462 -9.20 -5.97 -44.05
CA ASN A 462 -8.94 -5.17 -42.85
C ASN A 462 -9.77 -5.66 -41.65
N GLN A 463 -11.04 -6.01 -41.88
CA GLN A 463 -11.93 -6.53 -40.85
C GLN A 463 -11.53 -7.94 -40.39
N GLU A 464 -11.08 -8.82 -41.31
CA GLU A 464 -10.57 -10.15 -40.97
C GLU A 464 -9.27 -10.09 -40.14
N GLU A 465 -8.35 -9.18 -40.47
CA GLU A 465 -7.14 -8.96 -39.67
C GLU A 465 -7.46 -8.36 -38.28
N GLN A 466 -8.46 -7.47 -38.20
CA GLN A 466 -8.95 -6.95 -36.93
C GLN A 466 -9.56 -8.06 -36.06
N LEU A 467 -10.34 -8.96 -36.65
CA LEU A 467 -10.94 -10.11 -35.96
C LEU A 467 -9.86 -11.05 -35.39
N ALA A 468 -8.82 -11.36 -36.17
CA ALA A 468 -7.70 -12.19 -35.73
C ALA A 468 -6.97 -11.59 -34.52
N ARG A 469 -6.72 -10.27 -34.53
CA ARG A 469 -6.10 -9.55 -33.41
C ARG A 469 -6.95 -9.57 -32.15
N TYR A 470 -8.27 -9.35 -32.25
CA TYR A 470 -9.15 -9.42 -31.07
C TYR A 470 -9.17 -10.82 -30.45
N LYS A 471 -9.18 -11.88 -31.28
CA LYS A 471 -9.10 -13.27 -30.79
C LYS A 471 -7.77 -13.54 -30.09
N GLU A 472 -6.67 -13.02 -30.61
CA GLU A 472 -5.33 -13.16 -30.00
C GLU A 472 -5.17 -12.31 -28.73
N GLU A 473 -5.72 -11.09 -28.68
CA GLU A 473 -5.71 -10.22 -27.49
C GLU A 473 -6.54 -10.79 -26.34
N ILE A 474 -7.67 -11.44 -26.62
CA ILE A 474 -8.44 -12.18 -25.62
C ILE A 474 -7.65 -13.41 -25.14
N GLY A 475 -6.99 -14.13 -26.06
CA GLY A 475 -6.16 -15.30 -25.74
C GLY A 475 -4.86 -14.98 -24.99
N SER A 476 -4.32 -13.76 -25.12
CA SER A 476 -3.02 -13.35 -24.56
C SER A 476 -3.11 -12.32 -23.42
N SER A 477 -4.32 -11.85 -23.09
CA SER A 477 -4.51 -10.80 -22.08
C SER A 477 -4.14 -11.24 -20.67
N ASN A 478 -3.60 -10.28 -19.91
CA ASN A 478 -3.22 -10.28 -18.48
C ASN A 478 -4.21 -10.89 -17.48
N ILE A 479 -5.36 -11.40 -17.93
CA ILE A 479 -6.31 -12.18 -17.15
C ILE A 479 -5.56 -13.39 -16.56
N GLU A 480 -4.84 -14.21 -17.32
CA GLU A 480 -4.13 -15.39 -16.78
C GLU A 480 -3.09 -15.10 -15.68
N LYS A 481 -2.42 -13.94 -15.68
CA LYS A 481 -1.42 -13.60 -14.65
C LYS A 481 -2.04 -13.14 -13.33
N VAL A 482 -3.10 -12.34 -13.41
CA VAL A 482 -3.84 -11.87 -12.22
C VAL A 482 -4.78 -12.97 -11.71
N THR A 483 -5.43 -13.69 -12.62
CA THR A 483 -6.35 -14.80 -12.35
C THR A 483 -5.59 -16.07 -11.99
N GLY A 484 -4.35 -16.29 -12.46
CA GLY A 484 -3.52 -17.44 -12.09
C GLY A 484 -2.98 -17.40 -10.65
N SER A 485 -2.68 -16.22 -10.09
CA SER A 485 -2.37 -16.11 -8.64
C SER A 485 -3.61 -16.36 -7.78
N TYR A 486 -4.79 -16.01 -8.29
CA TYR A 486 -6.07 -16.14 -7.61
C TYR A 486 -6.57 -17.58 -7.64
N GLN A 487 -6.61 -18.19 -8.83
CA GLN A 487 -6.89 -19.60 -9.05
C GLN A 487 -5.92 -20.49 -8.26
N ARG A 488 -4.61 -20.19 -8.28
CA ARG A 488 -3.65 -20.98 -7.51
C ARG A 488 -3.92 -20.92 -6.01
N ARG A 489 -4.17 -19.73 -5.42
CA ARG A 489 -4.51 -19.60 -3.99
C ARG A 489 -5.80 -20.31 -3.60
N ILE A 490 -6.78 -20.32 -4.49
CA ILE A 490 -8.07 -20.99 -4.28
C ILE A 490 -7.92 -22.50 -4.42
N MET A 491 -7.18 -22.97 -5.43
CA MET A 491 -6.85 -24.39 -5.58
C MET A 491 -6.01 -24.88 -4.40
N ASP A 492 -5.03 -24.10 -3.93
CA ASP A 492 -4.25 -24.37 -2.72
C ASP A 492 -5.17 -24.46 -1.49
N PHE A 493 -6.23 -23.63 -1.41
CA PHE A 493 -7.22 -23.69 -0.33
C PHE A 493 -8.08 -24.95 -0.40
N LEU A 494 -8.60 -25.30 -1.58
CA LEU A 494 -9.42 -26.50 -1.77
C LEU A 494 -8.59 -27.77 -1.57
N GLU A 495 -7.36 -27.79 -2.07
CA GLU A 495 -6.39 -28.87 -1.83
C GLU A 495 -6.09 -28.97 -0.33
N PHE A 496 -5.86 -27.85 0.35
CA PHE A 496 -5.69 -27.83 1.81
C PHE A 496 -6.92 -28.41 2.54
N LEU A 497 -8.15 -28.00 2.17
CA LEU A 497 -9.37 -28.53 2.79
C LEU A 497 -9.51 -30.04 2.58
N ASN A 498 -9.19 -30.53 1.38
CA ASN A 498 -9.19 -31.96 1.05
C ASN A 498 -8.13 -32.73 1.83
N VAL A 499 -6.90 -32.21 1.92
CA VAL A 499 -5.80 -32.84 2.68
C VAL A 499 -6.13 -32.89 4.17
N MET A 500 -6.73 -31.84 4.71
CA MET A 500 -7.02 -31.71 6.15
C MET A 500 -8.34 -32.36 6.59
N ARG A 501 -9.14 -32.86 5.64
CA ARG A 501 -10.44 -33.48 5.88
C ARG A 501 -10.37 -34.53 6.98
N GLY A 502 -11.20 -34.38 8.01
CA GLY A 502 -11.24 -35.29 9.17
C GLY A 502 -10.01 -35.27 10.10
N ARG A 503 -8.99 -34.44 9.85
CA ARG A 503 -7.74 -34.38 10.64
C ARG A 503 -7.46 -33.03 11.31
N TYR A 504 -8.42 -32.10 11.30
CA TYR A 504 -8.24 -30.73 11.83
C TYR A 504 -7.80 -30.67 13.31
N GLU A 505 -8.27 -31.61 14.14
CA GLU A 505 -7.96 -31.63 15.57
C GLU A 505 -6.49 -32.02 15.85
N ASN A 506 -5.86 -32.79 14.95
CA ASN A 506 -4.48 -33.27 15.06
C ASN A 506 -3.49 -32.55 14.14
N ALA A 507 -3.85 -31.38 13.62
CA ALA A 507 -3.02 -30.59 12.72
C ALA A 507 -1.67 -30.19 13.37
N THR A 508 -0.59 -30.29 12.61
CA THR A 508 0.73 -29.77 12.99
C THR A 508 0.71 -28.24 13.06
N PHE A 509 1.67 -27.65 13.77
CA PHE A 509 1.77 -26.18 13.89
C PHE A 509 1.81 -25.46 12.53
N GLN A 510 2.55 -26.02 11.57
CA GLN A 510 2.67 -25.43 10.24
C GLN A 510 1.36 -25.54 9.44
N GLU A 511 0.65 -26.66 9.53
CA GLU A 511 -0.67 -26.81 8.91
C GLU A 511 -1.67 -25.82 9.51
N LYS A 512 -1.69 -25.65 10.84
CA LYS A 512 -2.53 -24.64 11.50
C LYS A 512 -2.23 -23.23 10.99
N ARG A 513 -0.95 -22.88 10.85
CA ARG A 513 -0.49 -21.59 10.32
C ARG A 513 -0.94 -21.35 8.88
N ASN A 514 -0.76 -22.34 8.02
CA ASN A 514 -1.19 -22.25 6.63
C ASN A 514 -2.72 -22.04 6.56
N ALA A 515 -3.48 -22.79 7.36
CA ALA A 515 -4.93 -22.65 7.47
C ALA A 515 -5.36 -21.22 7.82
N LEU A 516 -4.73 -20.60 8.83
CA LEU A 516 -5.04 -19.25 9.27
C LEU A 516 -4.73 -18.19 8.20
N GLU A 517 -3.64 -18.38 7.45
CA GLU A 517 -3.26 -17.50 6.34
C GLU A 517 -4.27 -17.58 5.20
N VAL A 518 -4.69 -18.79 4.83
CA VAL A 518 -5.62 -18.99 3.72
C VAL A 518 -7.04 -18.50 4.07
N LEU A 519 -7.51 -18.78 5.29
CA LEU A 519 -8.80 -18.26 5.79
C LEU A 519 -8.79 -16.73 6.01
N GLY A 520 -7.62 -16.09 5.97
CA GLY A 520 -7.47 -14.67 6.27
C GLY A 520 -7.98 -14.32 7.67
N VAL A 521 -7.66 -15.16 8.67
CA VAL A 521 -8.14 -14.98 10.04
C VAL A 521 -7.58 -13.68 10.61
N ARG A 522 -8.47 -12.89 11.22
CA ARG A 522 -8.14 -11.66 11.91
C ARG A 522 -8.83 -11.64 13.27
N VAL A 523 -8.01 -11.54 14.32
CA VAL A 523 -8.41 -11.59 15.73
C VAL A 523 -8.23 -10.21 16.34
N MET A 524 -9.33 -9.58 16.76
CA MET A 524 -9.32 -8.30 17.48
C MET A 524 -9.44 -8.58 18.98
N VAL A 525 -8.52 -8.03 19.77
CA VAL A 525 -8.50 -8.22 21.23
C VAL A 525 -8.90 -6.92 21.92
N HIS A 526 -10.00 -7.00 22.66
CA HIS A 526 -10.50 -5.93 23.51
C HIS A 526 -9.81 -5.91 24.86
N ASP A 527 -9.86 -4.73 25.47
CA ASP A 527 -9.43 -4.58 26.85
C ASP A 527 -10.19 -5.52 27.76
N PRO A 528 -9.55 -5.96 28.86
CA PRO A 528 -10.31 -6.64 29.89
C PRO A 528 -11.43 -5.70 30.31
N VAL A 529 -12.68 -6.15 30.15
CA VAL A 529 -13.82 -5.47 30.76
C VAL A 529 -13.52 -5.43 32.25
N GLU A 530 -13.41 -4.23 32.81
CA GLU A 530 -13.20 -4.06 34.23
C GLU A 530 -14.35 -4.73 34.98
N THR A 531 -13.97 -5.53 35.99
CA THR A 531 -14.80 -6.06 37.08
C THR A 531 -16.01 -6.94 36.73
N TYR A 532 -15.96 -8.22 37.16
CA TYR A 532 -17.22 -8.85 37.57
C TYR A 532 -17.66 -8.19 38.88
N GLY A 533 -18.90 -7.71 38.92
CA GLY A 533 -19.58 -7.42 40.17
C GLY A 533 -19.55 -8.67 41.05
N LEU A 534 -19.33 -8.48 42.35
CA LEU A 534 -19.39 -9.55 43.33
C LEU A 534 -20.78 -10.19 43.30
N SER A 535 -20.88 -11.49 43.64
CA SER A 535 -22.16 -12.14 43.90
C SER A 535 -23.00 -11.30 44.86
N SER A 536 -24.33 -11.24 44.70
CA SER A 536 -25.24 -10.60 45.66
C SER A 536 -25.06 -11.13 47.09
N ASP A 537 -24.53 -12.34 47.25
CA ASP A 537 -24.24 -12.94 48.56
C ASP A 537 -23.00 -12.35 49.26
N ALA A 538 -22.25 -11.46 48.59
CA ALA A 538 -21.05 -10.79 49.10
C ALA A 538 -21.34 -9.57 49.99
N LEU A 539 -22.61 -9.31 50.31
CA LEU A 539 -23.06 -8.02 50.85
C LEU A 539 -22.85 -7.82 52.36
N ASP A 540 -22.63 -8.88 53.16
CA ASP A 540 -22.58 -8.76 54.63
C ASP A 540 -21.16 -8.90 55.21
N ILE A 541 -20.41 -7.78 55.21
CA ILE A 541 -19.21 -7.65 56.04
C ILE A 541 -19.65 -7.08 57.39
N ALA A 542 -19.77 -7.94 58.41
CA ALA A 542 -20.22 -7.56 59.76
C ALA A 542 -19.42 -6.36 60.33
N GLU A 543 -20.12 -5.35 60.84
CA GLU A 543 -19.54 -4.08 61.33
C GLU A 543 -18.59 -4.25 62.53
N GLY A 544 -18.70 -5.37 63.28
CA GLY A 544 -17.90 -5.62 64.47
C GLY A 544 -16.55 -6.32 64.24
N ARG A 545 -16.19 -6.71 63.00
CA ARG A 545 -14.95 -7.46 62.73
C ARG A 545 -14.01 -6.69 61.80
N GLU A 546 -12.86 -6.29 62.33
CA GLU A 546 -11.86 -5.51 61.58
C GLU A 546 -10.91 -6.35 60.72
N TRP A 547 -10.69 -7.62 61.05
CA TRP A 547 -9.71 -8.49 60.39
C TRP A 547 -10.29 -9.82 59.91
N PHE A 548 -10.00 -10.16 58.66
CA PHE A 548 -10.49 -11.37 57.97
C PHE A 548 -9.34 -12.24 57.51
N SER A 549 -9.39 -13.56 57.74
CA SER A 549 -8.44 -14.48 57.10
C SER A 549 -8.61 -14.47 55.59
N ALA A 550 -7.56 -14.77 54.81
CA ALA A 550 -7.65 -14.89 53.35
C ALA A 550 -8.75 -15.84 52.86
N LYS A 551 -9.10 -16.86 53.67
CA LYS A 551 -10.19 -17.80 53.36
C LYS A 551 -11.57 -17.16 53.56
N GLU A 552 -11.74 -16.40 54.64
CA GLU A 552 -12.96 -15.63 54.90
C GLU A 552 -13.12 -14.50 53.89
N ALA A 553 -12.06 -13.72 53.66
CA ALA A 553 -12.01 -12.68 52.64
C ALA A 553 -12.33 -13.23 51.24
N GLY A 554 -11.80 -14.41 50.90
CA GLY A 554 -12.11 -15.10 49.65
C GLY A 554 -13.58 -15.51 49.54
N ARG A 555 -14.16 -16.02 50.64
CA ARG A 555 -15.59 -16.35 50.70
C ARG A 555 -16.45 -15.09 50.54
N PHE A 556 -16.16 -14.02 51.27
CA PHE A 556 -16.88 -12.74 51.16
C PHE A 556 -16.82 -12.17 49.74
N LEU A 557 -15.68 -12.30 49.09
CA LEU A 557 -15.47 -11.72 47.76
C LEU A 557 -15.75 -12.68 46.61
N GLY A 558 -16.26 -13.88 46.87
CA GLY A 558 -16.54 -14.88 45.83
C GLY A 558 -15.31 -15.31 45.02
N VAL A 559 -14.11 -15.22 45.61
CA VAL A 559 -12.83 -15.56 44.96
C VAL A 559 -12.04 -16.56 45.79
N HIS A 560 -11.24 -17.40 45.12
CA HIS A 560 -10.42 -18.39 45.83
C HIS A 560 -9.36 -17.69 46.71
N ALA A 561 -9.19 -18.10 47.98
CA ALA A 561 -8.29 -17.46 48.95
C ALA A 561 -6.86 -17.18 48.41
N LYS A 562 -6.30 -18.12 47.63
CA LYS A 562 -5.02 -17.98 46.89
C LYS A 562 -5.00 -16.94 45.76
N THR A 563 -6.02 -16.10 45.61
CA THR A 563 -6.02 -14.96 44.68
C THR A 563 -5.81 -13.64 45.41
N ILE A 564 -5.98 -13.64 46.74
CA ILE A 564 -5.78 -12.49 47.63
C ILE A 564 -4.31 -12.46 48.07
N HIS A 565 -3.41 -12.18 47.12
CA HIS A 565 -1.95 -12.13 47.37
C HIS A 565 -1.35 -10.72 47.28
N PHE A 566 -2.13 -9.68 46.96
CA PHE A 566 -1.61 -8.45 46.35
C PHE A 566 -1.52 -7.19 47.22
N TYR A 567 -1.41 -7.30 48.55
CA TYR A 567 -1.11 -6.14 49.40
C TYR A 567 -0.10 -6.45 50.52
N GLN A 568 1.04 -7.05 50.18
CA GLN A 568 2.17 -7.23 51.08
C GLN A 568 2.99 -5.93 51.33
N LYS A 569 2.44 -4.75 51.03
CA LYS A 569 3.19 -3.48 51.02
C LYS A 569 2.74 -2.42 52.02
N ASN A 570 1.57 -2.59 52.67
CA ASN A 570 1.05 -1.63 53.64
C ASN A 570 0.59 -2.34 54.94
N GLY A 571 1.53 -2.86 55.73
CA GLY A 571 1.25 -3.28 57.12
C GLY A 571 0.58 -4.64 57.31
N THR A 572 1.13 -5.71 56.71
CA THR A 572 0.72 -7.09 57.03
C THR A 572 1.32 -7.56 58.36
N ILE A 573 0.49 -8.01 59.30
CA ILE A 573 0.92 -8.81 60.46
C ILE A 573 0.98 -10.28 60.01
N THR A 574 2.18 -10.86 60.03
CA THR A 574 2.40 -12.30 59.78
C THR A 574 2.73 -12.98 61.11
N ASN A 575 2.00 -14.03 61.48
CA ASN A 575 2.33 -14.85 62.65
C ASN A 575 3.59 -15.69 62.36
N TYR A 576 4.48 -15.84 63.35
CA TYR A 576 5.81 -16.45 63.26
C TYR A 576 5.82 -17.99 63.24
N GLN A 577 4.65 -18.64 63.27
CA GLN A 577 4.55 -20.11 63.24
C GLN A 577 3.88 -20.60 61.95
N GLU A 578 4.74 -21.02 61.02
CA GLU A 578 4.61 -22.00 59.93
C GLU A 578 3.27 -22.32 59.21
N GLU A 579 2.25 -21.45 59.21
CA GLU A 579 1.23 -21.41 58.14
C GLU A 579 0.76 -19.96 57.88
N PRO A 580 0.74 -19.44 56.63
CA PRO A 580 0.43 -18.04 56.38
C PRO A 580 -1.09 -17.80 56.31
N PHE A 581 -1.73 -17.63 57.47
CA PHE A 581 -3.04 -16.98 57.52
C PHE A 581 -2.84 -15.47 57.30
N LEU A 582 -2.83 -15.05 56.03
CA LEU A 582 -2.85 -13.63 55.66
C LEU A 582 -4.15 -13.02 56.20
N LEU A 583 -4.06 -12.06 57.12
CA LEU A 583 -5.21 -11.28 57.59
C LEU A 583 -5.38 -10.04 56.70
N VAL A 584 -6.61 -9.75 56.31
CA VAL A 584 -7.03 -8.63 55.47
C VAL A 584 -7.89 -7.71 56.31
N HIS A 585 -7.52 -6.43 56.39
CA HIS A 585 -8.30 -5.43 57.13
C HIS A 585 -9.62 -5.13 56.42
N ARG A 586 -10.67 -4.82 57.18
CA ARG A 586 -12.02 -4.50 56.70
C ARG A 586 -12.01 -3.42 55.62
N ASP A 587 -11.28 -2.34 55.83
CA ASP A 587 -11.22 -1.22 54.87
C ASP A 587 -10.56 -1.62 53.54
N GLU A 588 -9.54 -2.49 53.58
CA GLU A 588 -8.93 -3.02 52.35
C GLU A 588 -9.88 -4.00 51.65
N LEU A 589 -10.64 -4.78 52.40
CA LEU A 589 -11.69 -5.65 51.86
C LEU A 589 -12.80 -4.83 51.18
N LEU A 590 -13.21 -3.70 51.77
CA LEU A 590 -14.18 -2.77 51.20
C LEU A 590 -13.66 -2.06 49.94
N LYS A 591 -12.39 -1.65 49.90
CA LYS A 591 -11.76 -1.12 48.67
C LYS A 591 -11.70 -2.15 47.55
N LEU A 592 -11.38 -3.41 47.88
CA LEU A 592 -11.39 -4.51 46.91
C LEU A 592 -12.81 -4.84 46.43
N ARG A 593 -13.81 -4.67 47.29
CA ARG A 593 -15.22 -4.82 46.96
C ARG A 593 -15.65 -3.81 45.89
N GLU A 594 -15.26 -2.55 46.04
CA GLU A 594 -15.57 -1.48 45.08
C GLU A 594 -14.79 -1.60 43.77
N ARG A 595 -13.52 -2.02 43.83
CA ARG A 595 -12.64 -2.13 42.65
C ARG A 595 -12.74 -3.45 41.89
N GLY A 596 -13.40 -4.47 42.46
CA GLY A 596 -13.48 -5.83 41.92
C GLY A 596 -12.14 -6.57 41.80
N PHE A 597 -12.16 -7.78 41.22
CA PHE A 597 -10.99 -8.64 41.06
C PHE A 597 -10.59 -8.86 39.60
N MET A 598 -9.29 -8.76 39.30
CA MET A 598 -8.76 -9.30 38.04
C MET A 598 -8.70 -10.84 38.13
N GLN A 599 -9.68 -11.52 37.54
CA GLN A 599 -9.61 -12.97 37.39
C GLN A 599 -8.45 -13.36 36.46
N ARG A 600 -7.83 -14.52 36.72
CA ARG A 600 -6.92 -15.15 35.76
C ARG A 600 -7.70 -15.34 34.46
N ASN A 601 -7.08 -15.06 33.30
CA ASN A 601 -7.64 -15.32 31.96
C ASN A 601 -8.09 -16.80 31.82
N THR A 602 -9.31 -17.11 32.28
CA THR A 602 -10.00 -18.37 32.01
C THR A 602 -10.52 -18.33 30.58
N GLU A 603 -10.80 -19.49 30.00
CA GLU A 603 -11.28 -19.59 28.61
C GLU A 603 -12.51 -18.70 28.36
N LYS A 604 -13.46 -18.66 29.31
CA LYS A 604 -14.66 -17.81 29.25
C LYS A 604 -14.34 -16.32 29.15
N ILE A 605 -13.35 -15.84 29.91
CA ILE A 605 -12.92 -14.43 29.88
C ILE A 605 -12.22 -14.10 28.57
N VAL A 606 -11.42 -15.02 28.05
CA VAL A 606 -10.74 -14.83 26.76
C VAL A 606 -11.76 -14.75 25.63
N ARG A 607 -12.80 -15.60 25.63
CA ARG A 607 -13.90 -15.53 24.64
C ARG A 607 -14.59 -14.17 24.63
N ASN A 608 -14.90 -13.60 25.79
CA ASN A 608 -15.58 -12.30 25.89
C ASN A 608 -14.69 -11.09 25.52
N ARG A 609 -13.39 -11.30 25.34
CA ARG A 609 -12.43 -10.23 24.99
C ARG A 609 -12.00 -10.28 23.53
N VAL A 610 -12.50 -11.22 22.74
CA VAL A 610 -11.95 -11.54 21.43
C VAL A 610 -13.05 -11.54 20.38
N GLU A 611 -12.82 -10.80 19.31
CA GLU A 611 -13.62 -10.83 18.10
C GLU A 611 -12.80 -11.50 17.00
N ILE A 612 -13.36 -12.56 16.40
CA ILE A 612 -12.71 -13.30 15.32
C ILE A 612 -13.48 -13.01 14.02
N SER A 613 -12.73 -12.57 13.02
CA SER A 613 -13.22 -12.30 11.68
C SER A 613 -12.44 -13.12 10.66
N TYR A 614 -13.14 -13.51 9.60
CA TYR A 614 -12.60 -14.32 8.51
C TYR A 614 -12.76 -13.52 7.22
N ALA A 615 -11.63 -13.15 6.63
CA ALA A 615 -11.58 -12.40 5.39
C ALA A 615 -10.57 -13.08 4.47
N PRO A 616 -10.93 -14.21 3.83
CA PRO A 616 -10.07 -14.80 2.82
C PRO A 616 -9.78 -13.70 1.80
N HIS A 617 -8.49 -13.43 1.56
CA HIS A 617 -8.07 -12.33 0.68
C HIS A 617 -8.41 -12.67 -0.78
N ILE A 618 -9.66 -12.46 -1.15
CA ILE A 618 -10.22 -12.59 -2.50
C ILE A 618 -10.42 -11.16 -3.00
N ASN A 619 -9.37 -10.59 -3.58
CA ASN A 619 -9.37 -9.21 -4.05
C ASN A 619 -9.64 -9.19 -5.55
N VAL A 620 -10.91 -8.98 -5.94
CA VAL A 620 -11.33 -8.87 -7.34
C VAL A 620 -11.64 -7.40 -7.63
N ARG A 621 -10.82 -6.77 -8.48
CA ARG A 621 -11.06 -5.43 -9.09
C ARG A 621 -11.83 -4.42 -8.22
N GLY A 622 -11.34 -4.12 -7.01
CA GLY A 622 -11.88 -3.02 -6.19
C GLY A 622 -13.29 -3.25 -5.60
N ASN A 623 -13.92 -4.39 -5.86
CA ASN A 623 -15.11 -4.84 -5.16
C ASN A 623 -14.72 -5.94 -4.18
N ASN A 624 -15.02 -5.75 -2.90
CA ASN A 624 -14.94 -6.81 -1.90
C ASN A 624 -16.03 -7.85 -2.21
N LEU A 625 -15.76 -8.79 -3.11
CA LEU A 625 -16.56 -10.00 -3.23
C LEU A 625 -16.24 -10.88 -2.03
N THR A 626 -17.04 -10.72 -0.99
CA THR A 626 -17.11 -11.65 0.12
C THR A 626 -17.66 -12.99 -0.39
N ALA A 627 -16.78 -13.89 -0.83
CA ALA A 627 -17.15 -15.26 -1.21
C ALA A 627 -17.44 -16.16 0.02
N VAL A 628 -17.57 -15.56 1.21
CA VAL A 628 -18.00 -16.26 2.41
C VAL A 628 -19.42 -15.79 2.67
N PRO A 629 -20.43 -16.68 2.75
CA PRO A 629 -21.80 -16.26 3.02
C PRO A 629 -21.86 -15.36 4.26
N VAL A 630 -22.70 -14.31 4.21
CA VAL A 630 -22.85 -13.29 5.28
C VAL A 630 -23.07 -13.90 6.68
N SER A 631 -23.57 -15.13 6.74
CA SER A 631 -23.74 -15.93 7.97
C SER A 631 -22.43 -16.35 8.67
N LEU A 632 -21.26 -16.12 8.06
CA LEU A 632 -19.93 -16.47 8.58
C LEU A 632 -19.08 -15.23 8.92
N HIS A 633 -19.56 -14.02 8.65
CA HIS A 633 -18.68 -12.85 8.60
C HIS A 633 -18.21 -12.28 9.92
N THR A 634 -18.86 -12.59 11.03
CA THR A 634 -18.38 -12.13 12.34
C THR A 634 -19.14 -12.86 13.42
N ARG A 635 -18.43 -13.56 14.31
CA ARG A 635 -19.00 -13.98 15.59
C ARG A 635 -18.47 -13.04 16.66
N ARG A 636 -19.35 -12.16 17.11
CA ARG A 636 -19.13 -11.33 18.29
C ARG A 636 -19.62 -12.11 19.50
N TYR A 637 -18.71 -12.53 20.38
CA TYR A 637 -19.07 -13.04 21.68
C TYR A 637 -19.33 -11.83 22.58
N ILE A 638 -20.55 -11.30 22.55
CA ILE A 638 -21.01 -10.29 23.53
C ILE A 638 -21.45 -11.03 24.79
#